data_AF-A0A0P8AB73-F1
#
_entry.id   AF-A0A0P8AB73-F1
#
_cell.length_a   1.000
_cell.length_b   1.000
_cell.length_c   1.000
_cell.angle_alpha   90.00
_cell.angle_beta   90.00
_cell.angle_gamma   90.00
#
_symmetry.space_group_name_H-M   'P 1'
#
loop_
_entity.id
_entity.type
_entity.pdbx_description
1 polymer ?
#
loop_
_entity_poly.entity_id
_entity_poly.type
_entity_poly.pdbx_seq_one_letter_code
_entity_poly.pdbx_strand_id
1 'polypeptide(L)'
;MLRNKTYRRYYFGTVVEITVLAILLLLSIGMVGAQTGTQDLNITLDSSEPVNLNIESLPGMVTMRLGSSSSATTTKIIMKGFAPKTTYQKYQDDYHNLVTFTTDDSGSYAYTQDILKPHFIFIQPEPGKISKTGDIVTIAADPISSTIFISDDATGGDCTLVGTWDNSTKTCTLTTDLAETVQIDDDGITLNGNGHILTGSGTGSGVYLPGRSGVTIKSLTVKNFTDGIYYNNYPPDIGFENTLIDNNANSNYRNGIYFYFGERNNLTNNTANLNLDGGIVLERTGYDTLLYNNASYNNISGIYLYQSSNNMLIGNNASNNVYYGILSYQSYENTLKNNIVNTNSFGIFFRSGYRNTFINNIANSNYGDGIFLYYYTFENNLTNNTANFNRGNGIGLGFADSNNTLLGNNASNNNNSGIYVAYSLDNNTVTDNTASNNSYGIHLYFSSKNIIYNNIFNNINNSWIDDDRMNTWNITKKMGSNIVGGPYLGGNFWAHPNGTGFSQTCPDNDRDGLCDVRYTLDENNIDYLPLALAVEVEPSNLIKNPGFESGTTPWMFYTDGTGKFTSASPGYDGNNSANIVLYTGGTNIQLYQTGISLEPITRYRLSFAAYSTTGHNLKVRLIKHVSPYTGYGLDRTFDLSARWQEFSTEFTTIGFTGAVNDGRLMFFLAPYVKAGDKYYIDNVRLEKI
;
A
#
# COMPACT_ATOMS: atom_id res chain seq x y z
N MET A 1 28.55 21.00 -38.14
CA MET A 1 29.16 19.74 -37.65
C MET A 1 28.17 19.04 -36.73
N LEU A 2 27.41 18.11 -37.28
CA LEU A 2 26.44 17.28 -36.57
C LEU A 2 27.18 16.17 -35.81
N ARG A 3 26.95 16.04 -34.50
CA ARG A 3 27.17 14.80 -33.77
C ARG A 3 25.85 14.32 -33.18
N ASN A 4 25.46 13.13 -33.62
CA ASN A 4 24.39 12.31 -33.07
C ASN A 4 24.51 12.21 -31.55
N LYS A 5 23.46 12.63 -30.83
CA LYS A 5 23.16 12.15 -29.48
C LYS A 5 21.77 11.54 -29.50
N THR A 6 21.74 10.23 -29.34
CA THR A 6 20.55 9.42 -29.10
C THR A 6 20.02 9.76 -27.71
N TYR A 7 18.87 10.43 -27.62
CA TYR A 7 18.11 10.57 -26.37
C TYR A 7 16.89 9.65 -26.43
N ARG A 8 16.79 8.69 -25.52
CA ARG A 8 15.55 7.93 -25.27
C ARG A 8 14.53 8.90 -24.67
N ARG A 9 13.45 9.17 -25.41
CA ARG A 9 12.31 10.00 -25.00
C ARG A 9 11.29 9.13 -24.25
N TYR A 10 10.85 9.58 -23.09
CA TYR A 10 9.65 9.08 -22.40
C TYR A 10 8.54 10.14 -22.52
N TYR A 11 7.31 9.68 -22.74
CA TYR A 11 6.22 10.39 -23.38
C TYR A 11 5.06 10.79 -22.42
N PHE A 12 4.42 11.91 -22.77
CA PHE A 12 3.09 12.49 -22.45
C PHE A 12 2.79 13.16 -21.10
N GLY A 13 2.11 14.33 -21.24
CA GLY A 13 1.48 15.11 -20.16
C GLY A 13 2.19 16.39 -19.70
N THR A 14 2.74 17.23 -20.58
CA THR A 14 3.10 18.60 -20.16
C THR A 14 1.84 19.46 -20.07
N VAL A 15 1.37 19.73 -18.85
CA VAL A 15 0.66 20.97 -18.55
C VAL A 15 1.65 22.08 -18.83
N VAL A 16 1.44 22.81 -19.93
CA VAL A 16 2.20 24.02 -20.19
C VAL A 16 1.34 25.17 -19.66
N GLU A 17 1.68 25.72 -18.50
CA GLU A 17 1.26 27.06 -18.15
C GLU A 17 1.96 28.01 -19.13
N ILE A 18 1.23 28.45 -20.16
CA ILE A 18 1.77 29.41 -21.12
C ILE A 18 1.17 30.77 -20.86
N THR A 19 2.02 31.72 -20.48
CA THR A 19 1.75 33.14 -20.68
C THR A 19 2.10 33.46 -22.13
N VAL A 20 1.13 33.45 -23.06
CA VAL A 20 1.43 33.68 -24.50
C VAL A 20 1.26 35.15 -24.87
N LEU A 21 2.36 35.76 -25.34
CA LEU A 21 2.33 36.77 -26.39
C LEU A 21 2.63 36.00 -27.71
N ALA A 22 1.66 35.98 -28.63
CA ALA A 22 1.68 35.41 -29.99
C ALA A 22 2.81 34.43 -30.39
N ILE A 23 2.48 33.17 -30.72
CA ILE A 23 3.00 32.38 -31.88
C ILE A 23 2.24 31.03 -31.96
N LEU A 24 1.91 30.64 -33.20
CA LEU A 24 1.38 29.35 -33.67
C LEU A 24 1.83 28.14 -32.81
N LEU A 25 0.89 27.42 -32.19
CA LEU A 25 1.14 26.11 -31.56
C LEU A 25 0.41 25.00 -32.31
N LEU A 26 1.17 24.06 -32.87
CA LEU A 26 0.70 22.75 -33.30
C LEU A 26 0.71 21.82 -32.08
N LEU A 27 -0.45 21.61 -31.45
CA LEU A 27 -0.63 20.54 -30.47
C LEU A 27 -0.93 19.24 -31.22
N SER A 28 0.08 18.37 -31.34
CA SER A 28 -0.13 16.95 -31.66
C SER A 28 0.16 16.14 -30.40
N ILE A 29 -0.87 15.86 -29.62
CA ILE A 29 -0.80 14.90 -28.52
C ILE A 29 -1.21 13.55 -29.11
N GLY A 30 -0.34 12.96 -29.92
CA GLY A 30 -0.59 11.63 -30.47
C GLY A 30 -0.31 10.56 -29.42
N MET A 31 -1.34 10.10 -28.70
CA MET A 31 -1.29 8.82 -28.00
C MET A 31 -0.94 7.71 -29.02
N VAL A 32 0.28 7.19 -28.99
CA VAL A 32 0.63 5.98 -29.76
C VAL A 32 0.54 4.79 -28.83
N GLY A 33 -0.56 4.03 -28.94
CA GLY A 33 -0.72 2.84 -28.11
C GLY A 33 -1.91 1.90 -28.31
N ALA A 34 -2.93 2.16 -29.16
CA ALA A 34 -3.90 1.13 -29.58
C ALA A 34 -4.66 1.57 -30.85
N GLN A 35 -5.06 0.60 -31.67
CA GLN A 35 -5.49 0.76 -33.06
C GLN A 35 -6.77 1.62 -33.29
N THR A 36 -6.68 2.48 -34.30
CA THR A 36 -7.69 2.92 -35.28
C THR A 36 -9.05 3.43 -34.77
N GLY A 37 -9.21 4.76 -34.65
CA GLY A 37 -10.55 5.37 -34.76
C GLY A 37 -10.74 6.80 -34.23
N THR A 38 -9.96 7.28 -33.27
CA THR A 38 -10.22 8.59 -32.64
C THR A 38 -9.36 9.68 -33.28
N GLN A 39 -9.98 10.60 -34.03
CA GLN A 39 -9.32 11.83 -34.48
C GLN A 39 -9.37 12.84 -33.34
N ASP A 40 -8.25 13.09 -32.67
CA ASP A 40 -8.10 14.28 -31.84
C ASP A 40 -8.22 15.52 -32.76
N LEU A 41 -9.05 16.49 -32.37
CA LEU A 41 -9.20 17.73 -33.14
C LEU A 41 -7.93 18.58 -32.98
N ASN A 42 -7.27 18.92 -34.09
CA ASN A 42 -6.15 19.87 -34.09
C ASN A 42 -6.68 21.30 -33.97
N ILE A 43 -7.10 21.69 -32.77
CA ILE A 43 -7.64 23.02 -32.49
C ILE A 43 -6.52 24.02 -32.20
N THR A 44 -6.59 25.19 -32.84
CA THR A 44 -5.76 26.35 -32.50
C THR A 44 -6.64 27.48 -31.98
N LEU A 45 -6.16 28.24 -31.00
CA LEU A 45 -6.87 29.35 -30.38
C LEU A 45 -6.02 30.63 -30.42
N ASP A 46 -6.59 31.70 -30.96
CA ASP A 46 -6.05 33.06 -30.93
C ASP A 46 -6.91 33.94 -30.00
N SER A 47 -6.29 34.79 -29.17
CA SER A 47 -6.97 35.74 -28.29
C SER A 47 -6.54 37.18 -28.59
N SER A 48 -7.44 38.16 -28.45
CA SER A 48 -7.08 39.58 -28.62
C SER A 48 -6.35 40.16 -27.41
N GLU A 49 -6.61 39.62 -26.22
CA GLU A 49 -5.95 39.97 -24.97
C GLU A 49 -5.18 38.77 -24.39
N PRO A 50 -4.11 39.00 -23.61
CA PRO A 50 -3.40 37.93 -22.89
C PRO A 50 -4.32 37.16 -21.94
N VAL A 51 -4.27 35.83 -22.02
CA VAL A 51 -5.06 34.91 -21.20
C VAL A 51 -4.18 33.78 -20.66
N ASN A 52 -4.55 33.27 -19.50
CA ASN A 52 -4.10 31.97 -19.03
C ASN A 52 -5.04 30.92 -19.63
N LEU A 53 -4.48 29.96 -20.36
CA LEU A 53 -5.25 28.96 -21.09
C LEU A 53 -4.67 27.56 -20.86
N ASN A 54 -5.53 26.62 -20.50
CA ASN A 54 -5.31 25.20 -20.69
C ASN A 54 -6.40 24.68 -21.65
N ILE A 55 -6.01 24.06 -22.76
CA ILE A 55 -6.92 23.49 -23.75
C ILE A 55 -6.61 22.01 -23.95
N GLU A 56 -7.64 21.18 -23.89
CA GLU A 56 -7.56 19.74 -24.10
C GLU A 56 -8.47 19.37 -25.28
N SER A 57 -7.89 18.67 -26.26
CA SER A 57 -8.64 18.03 -27.34
C SER A 57 -8.91 16.59 -26.93
N LEU A 58 -10.19 16.23 -26.88
CA LEU A 58 -10.66 14.91 -26.47
C LEU A 58 -11.44 14.29 -27.65
N PRO A 59 -11.67 12.97 -27.67
CA PRO A 59 -12.48 12.34 -28.71
C PRO A 59 -13.86 13.01 -28.83
N GLY A 60 -14.09 13.74 -29.92
CA GLY A 60 -15.34 14.45 -30.17
C GLY A 60 -15.62 15.66 -29.26
N MET A 61 -14.66 16.10 -28.45
CA MET A 61 -14.83 17.25 -27.56
C MET A 61 -13.60 18.14 -27.49
N VAL A 62 -13.80 19.40 -27.14
CA VAL A 62 -12.73 20.32 -26.77
C VAL A 62 -13.09 20.89 -25.41
N THR A 63 -12.20 20.80 -24.44
CA THR A 63 -12.36 21.46 -23.15
C THR A 63 -11.29 22.52 -22.99
N MET A 64 -11.62 23.61 -22.30
CA MET A 64 -10.69 24.68 -22.03
C MET A 64 -10.96 25.32 -20.68
N ARG A 65 -9.88 25.64 -19.97
CA ARG A 65 -9.88 26.42 -18.73
C ARG A 65 -9.20 27.74 -19.05
N LEU A 66 -9.98 28.81 -19.00
CA LEU A 66 -9.58 30.13 -19.47
C LEU A 66 -9.71 31.14 -18.32
N GLY A 67 -8.68 31.94 -18.10
CA GLY A 67 -8.74 33.08 -17.19
C GLY A 67 -7.95 34.27 -17.72
N SER A 68 -8.20 35.47 -17.19
CA SER A 68 -7.42 36.64 -17.58
C SER A 68 -5.98 36.54 -17.06
N SER A 69 -5.01 36.97 -17.89
CA SER A 69 -3.63 37.24 -17.46
C SER A 69 -3.32 38.73 -17.55
N SER A 70 -4.35 39.58 -17.62
CA SER A 70 -4.26 41.03 -17.78
C SER A 70 -5.36 41.73 -16.98
N SER A 71 -5.42 43.06 -17.05
CA SER A 71 -6.55 43.82 -16.51
C SER A 71 -7.77 43.84 -17.43
N ALA A 72 -7.71 43.18 -18.58
CA ALA A 72 -8.85 43.11 -19.50
C ALA A 72 -9.98 42.29 -18.86
N THR A 73 -11.21 42.74 -19.10
CA THR A 73 -12.43 42.08 -18.62
C THR A 73 -13.04 41.17 -19.67
N THR A 74 -12.72 41.40 -20.95
CA THR A 74 -13.17 40.58 -22.08
C THR A 74 -12.04 40.37 -23.06
N THR A 75 -12.08 39.28 -23.81
CA THR A 75 -11.15 38.99 -24.91
C THR A 75 -11.91 38.43 -26.11
N LYS A 76 -11.48 38.74 -27.33
CA LYS A 76 -11.99 38.08 -28.53
C LYS A 76 -11.22 36.78 -28.73
N ILE A 77 -11.93 35.66 -28.70
CA ILE A 77 -11.39 34.33 -28.98
C ILE A 77 -11.70 33.96 -30.43
N ILE A 78 -10.71 33.44 -31.14
CA ILE A 78 -10.85 32.84 -32.47
C ILE A 78 -10.32 31.41 -32.38
N MET A 79 -11.21 30.44 -32.52
CA MET A 79 -10.84 29.03 -32.59
C MET A 79 -10.87 28.57 -34.04
N LYS A 80 -9.90 27.74 -34.42
CA LYS A 80 -9.77 27.16 -35.76
C LYS A 80 -9.48 25.67 -35.64
N GLY A 81 -9.76 24.91 -36.70
CA GLY A 81 -9.49 23.47 -36.78
C GLY A 81 -10.71 22.58 -36.53
N PHE A 82 -11.89 23.16 -36.33
CA PHE A 82 -13.13 22.41 -36.35
C PHE A 82 -13.52 21.99 -37.77
N ALA A 83 -14.42 21.03 -37.91
CA ALA A 83 -15.01 20.72 -39.21
C ALA A 83 -15.72 21.96 -39.80
N PRO A 84 -15.50 22.32 -41.08
CA PRO A 84 -16.19 23.44 -41.73
C PRO A 84 -17.72 23.29 -41.75
N LYS A 85 -18.45 24.41 -41.70
CA LYS A 85 -19.93 24.44 -41.77
C LYS A 85 -20.63 23.47 -40.80
N THR A 86 -20.01 23.17 -39.67
CA THR A 86 -20.50 22.18 -38.72
C THR A 86 -21.02 22.89 -37.47
N THR A 87 -22.15 22.42 -36.95
CA THR A 87 -22.79 22.97 -35.76
C THR A 87 -22.27 22.28 -34.50
N TYR A 88 -21.88 23.09 -33.51
CA TYR A 88 -21.38 22.66 -32.20
C TYR A 88 -22.17 23.33 -31.08
N GLN A 89 -22.15 22.69 -29.92
CA GLN A 89 -22.64 23.20 -28.65
C GLN A 89 -21.45 23.62 -27.80
N LYS A 90 -21.46 24.87 -27.33
CA LYS A 90 -20.50 25.42 -26.37
C LYS A 90 -21.20 25.59 -25.03
N TYR A 91 -20.64 25.02 -23.98
CA TYR A 91 -21.08 25.17 -22.61
C TYR A 91 -20.05 25.95 -21.81
N GLN A 92 -20.47 26.65 -20.77
CA GLN A 92 -19.59 27.41 -19.89
C GLN A 92 -19.97 27.16 -18.43
N ASP A 93 -19.01 26.68 -17.64
CA ASP A 93 -19.06 26.33 -16.22
C ASP A 93 -20.03 25.19 -15.87
N ASP A 94 -21.21 25.16 -16.49
CA ASP A 94 -22.27 24.18 -16.34
C ASP A 94 -23.02 23.92 -17.67
N TYR A 95 -23.91 22.92 -17.66
CA TYR A 95 -24.74 22.55 -18.80
C TYR A 95 -25.94 23.49 -19.05
N HIS A 96 -26.29 24.40 -18.12
CA HIS A 96 -27.33 25.42 -18.34
C HIS A 96 -26.88 26.47 -19.34
N ASN A 97 -25.58 26.79 -19.37
CA ASN A 97 -25.02 27.87 -20.20
C ASN A 97 -24.70 27.43 -21.64
N LEU A 98 -25.67 26.79 -22.31
CA LEU A 98 -25.54 26.32 -23.69
C LEU A 98 -25.61 27.46 -24.72
N VAL A 99 -24.63 27.49 -25.61
CA VAL A 99 -24.61 28.32 -26.82
C VAL A 99 -24.31 27.46 -28.04
N THR A 100 -25.23 27.40 -29.00
CA THR A 100 -24.99 26.73 -30.29
C THR A 100 -24.31 27.67 -31.28
N PHE A 101 -23.31 27.17 -32.00
CA PHE A 101 -22.65 27.92 -33.07
C PHE A 101 -22.36 27.02 -34.29
N THR A 102 -22.21 27.64 -35.46
CA THR A 102 -21.79 26.96 -36.69
C THR A 102 -20.49 27.57 -37.17
N THR A 103 -19.52 26.72 -37.50
CA THR A 103 -18.21 27.14 -38.02
C THR A 103 -18.33 27.69 -39.43
N ASP A 104 -17.40 28.57 -39.81
CA ASP A 104 -17.33 29.09 -41.17
C ASP A 104 -16.76 28.06 -42.17
N ASP A 105 -16.59 28.49 -43.42
CA ASP A 105 -16.05 27.67 -44.53
C ASP A 105 -14.62 27.15 -44.26
N SER A 106 -13.90 27.78 -43.33
CA SER A 106 -12.55 27.38 -42.92
C SER A 106 -12.52 26.51 -41.66
N GLY A 107 -13.68 26.22 -41.05
CA GLY A 107 -13.73 25.53 -39.76
C GLY A 107 -13.36 26.43 -38.58
N SER A 108 -13.53 27.76 -38.73
CA SER A 108 -13.24 28.74 -37.68
C SER A 108 -14.51 29.24 -37.00
N TYR A 109 -14.38 29.63 -35.73
CA TYR A 109 -15.44 30.29 -34.97
C TYR A 109 -14.82 31.35 -34.06
N ALA A 110 -15.43 32.54 -34.04
CA ALA A 110 -14.97 33.66 -33.23
C ALA A 110 -16.09 34.18 -32.32
N TYR A 111 -15.74 34.52 -31.09
CA TYR A 111 -16.68 35.06 -30.10
C TYR A 111 -15.96 35.95 -29.08
N THR A 112 -16.72 36.77 -28.37
CA THR A 112 -16.21 37.54 -27.23
C THR A 112 -16.41 36.74 -25.96
N GLN A 113 -15.34 36.55 -25.20
CA GLN A 113 -15.35 35.82 -23.93
C GLN A 113 -15.17 36.80 -22.77
N ASP A 114 -16.01 36.66 -21.75
CA ASP A 114 -15.79 37.28 -20.45
C ASP A 114 -14.59 36.59 -19.77
N ILE A 115 -13.67 37.38 -19.24
CA ILE A 115 -12.48 36.91 -18.52
C ILE A 115 -12.34 37.61 -17.17
N LEU A 116 -13.40 38.26 -16.69
CA LEU A 116 -13.48 38.83 -15.33
C LEU A 116 -13.20 37.79 -14.25
N LYS A 117 -13.65 36.55 -14.49
CA LYS A 117 -13.33 35.38 -13.68
C LYS A 117 -12.83 34.24 -14.59
N PRO A 118 -12.12 33.25 -14.04
CA PRO A 118 -11.81 32.05 -14.79
C PRO A 118 -13.07 31.25 -15.11
N HIS A 119 -13.07 30.56 -16.26
CA HIS A 119 -14.17 29.76 -16.77
C HIS A 119 -13.71 28.41 -17.28
N PHE A 120 -14.56 27.39 -17.10
CA PHE A 120 -14.43 26.11 -17.78
C PHE A 120 -15.39 26.07 -18.97
N ILE A 121 -14.86 25.95 -20.18
CA ILE A 121 -15.68 25.88 -21.40
C ILE A 121 -15.47 24.51 -22.02
N PHE A 122 -16.56 23.86 -22.42
CA PHE A 122 -16.48 22.61 -23.17
C PHE A 122 -17.37 22.67 -24.39
N ILE A 123 -16.85 22.13 -25.50
CA ILE A 123 -17.44 22.20 -26.82
C ILE A 123 -17.57 20.77 -27.33
N GLN A 124 -18.76 20.45 -27.82
CA GLN A 124 -19.06 19.15 -28.40
C GLN A 124 -19.98 19.31 -29.61
N PRO A 125 -19.96 18.38 -30.57
CA PRO A 125 -20.92 18.39 -31.66
C PRO A 125 -22.34 18.17 -31.12
N GLU A 126 -23.33 18.62 -31.88
CA GLU A 126 -24.73 18.43 -31.51
C GLU A 126 -25.07 16.92 -31.40
N PRO A 127 -25.71 16.47 -30.30
CA PRO A 127 -26.10 15.08 -30.11
C PRO A 127 -26.84 14.53 -31.34
N GLY A 128 -26.38 13.38 -31.84
CA GLY A 128 -26.99 12.71 -32.98
C GLY A 128 -26.65 13.25 -34.37
N LYS A 129 -25.72 14.21 -34.55
CA LYS A 129 -25.34 14.72 -35.89
C LYS A 129 -23.99 14.26 -36.45
N ILE A 130 -23.16 13.56 -35.67
CA ILE A 130 -21.89 13.03 -36.19
C ILE A 130 -21.76 11.56 -35.79
N SER A 131 -21.85 10.67 -36.78
CA SER A 131 -21.54 9.24 -36.61
C SER A 131 -20.02 9.02 -36.56
N LYS A 132 -19.60 7.91 -35.94
CA LYS A 132 -18.21 7.42 -35.85
C LYS A 132 -17.44 7.33 -37.18
N THR A 133 -18.08 7.52 -38.32
CA THR A 133 -17.46 7.49 -39.67
C THR A 133 -17.48 8.83 -40.41
N GLY A 134 -17.94 9.92 -39.80
CA GLY A 134 -18.02 11.23 -40.47
C GLY A 134 -19.23 11.39 -41.40
N ASP A 135 -20.16 10.43 -41.41
CA ASP A 135 -21.43 10.56 -42.12
C ASP A 135 -22.49 11.21 -41.23
N ILE A 136 -23.18 12.21 -41.78
CA ILE A 136 -24.32 12.89 -41.16
C ILE A 136 -25.51 11.92 -41.16
N VAL A 137 -25.76 11.26 -40.03
CA VAL A 137 -27.01 10.51 -39.81
C VAL A 137 -27.98 11.44 -39.10
N THR A 138 -29.15 11.67 -39.69
CA THR A 138 -30.24 12.43 -39.07
C THR A 138 -31.01 11.50 -38.13
N ILE A 139 -30.76 11.58 -36.83
CA ILE A 139 -31.62 10.95 -35.81
C ILE A 139 -32.69 11.97 -35.41
N ALA A 140 -33.94 11.54 -35.26
CA ALA A 140 -35.04 12.40 -34.84
C ALA A 140 -34.75 12.99 -33.46
N ALA A 141 -35.05 14.28 -33.27
CA ALA A 141 -34.90 14.98 -31.99
C ALA A 141 -35.80 14.31 -30.94
N ASP A 142 -35.19 13.83 -29.86
CA ASP A 142 -35.90 13.32 -28.69
C ASP A 142 -36.50 14.51 -27.90
N PRO A 143 -37.71 14.43 -27.32
CA PRO A 143 -38.36 15.55 -26.65
C PRO A 143 -37.78 15.90 -25.27
N ILE A 144 -36.85 15.11 -24.75
CA ILE A 144 -36.19 15.35 -23.46
C ILE A 144 -34.96 16.24 -23.71
N SER A 145 -34.79 17.26 -22.87
CA SER A 145 -33.56 18.05 -22.79
C SER A 145 -32.34 17.12 -22.88
N SER A 146 -31.31 17.48 -23.65
CA SER A 146 -30.08 16.67 -23.78
C SER A 146 -29.34 16.46 -22.44
N THR A 147 -29.81 17.10 -21.37
CA THR A 147 -29.26 17.06 -20.02
C THR A 147 -30.42 17.07 -19.01
N ILE A 148 -30.36 16.17 -18.04
CA ILE A 148 -31.28 16.09 -16.90
C ILE A 148 -30.70 16.91 -15.75
N PHE A 149 -31.47 17.86 -15.23
CA PHE A 149 -31.04 18.73 -14.13
C PHE A 149 -31.71 18.31 -12.83
N ILE A 150 -30.93 17.95 -11.81
CA ILE A 150 -31.44 17.60 -10.48
C ILE A 150 -31.12 18.74 -9.52
N SER A 151 -32.16 19.41 -9.03
CA SER A 151 -32.09 20.59 -8.15
C SER A 151 -32.84 20.35 -6.83
N ASP A 152 -32.52 21.13 -5.81
CA ASP A 152 -33.21 21.13 -4.51
C ASP A 152 -34.45 22.02 -4.57
N ASP A 153 -35.46 21.56 -5.31
CA ASP A 153 -36.79 22.17 -5.35
C ASP A 153 -37.91 21.16 -5.03
N ALA A 154 -39.16 21.62 -5.08
CA ALA A 154 -40.32 20.81 -4.73
C ALA A 154 -40.48 19.55 -5.62
N THR A 155 -39.83 19.52 -6.78
CA THR A 155 -39.89 18.42 -7.77
C THR A 155 -38.56 17.70 -7.95
N GLY A 156 -37.48 18.19 -7.35
CA GLY A 156 -36.13 17.66 -7.60
C GLY A 156 -35.58 18.07 -8.97
N GLY A 157 -36.03 19.20 -9.52
CA GLY A 157 -35.83 19.56 -10.92
C GLY A 157 -36.50 18.56 -11.87
N ASP A 158 -35.70 18.01 -12.79
CA ASP A 158 -36.12 16.99 -13.75
C ASP A 158 -36.25 15.60 -13.13
N CYS A 159 -35.97 15.41 -11.84
CA CYS A 159 -36.01 14.09 -11.20
C CYS A 159 -37.35 13.36 -11.44
N THR A 160 -38.47 14.07 -11.36
CA THR A 160 -39.81 13.48 -11.59
C THR A 160 -40.06 12.99 -13.02
N LEU A 161 -39.21 13.38 -13.99
CA LEU A 161 -39.26 12.89 -15.36
C LEU A 161 -38.55 11.55 -15.53
N VAL A 162 -37.56 11.27 -14.69
CA VAL A 162 -36.64 10.11 -14.81
C VAL A 162 -36.69 9.15 -13.61
N GLY A 163 -37.44 9.51 -12.57
CA GLY A 163 -37.40 8.85 -11.29
C GLY A 163 -38.39 9.40 -10.28
N THR A 164 -38.05 9.20 -9.00
CA THR A 164 -38.83 9.65 -7.85
C THR A 164 -38.01 10.59 -6.98
N TRP A 165 -38.59 11.72 -6.61
CA TRP A 165 -37.98 12.71 -5.72
C TRP A 165 -38.50 12.54 -4.29
N ASP A 166 -37.59 12.35 -3.34
CA ASP A 166 -37.86 12.48 -1.91
C ASP A 166 -37.33 13.83 -1.41
N ASN A 167 -38.25 14.77 -1.19
CA ASN A 167 -37.93 16.12 -0.73
C ASN A 167 -37.37 16.15 0.71
N SER A 168 -37.65 15.14 1.53
CA SER A 168 -37.16 15.11 2.92
C SER A 168 -35.68 14.74 3.00
N THR A 169 -35.22 13.90 2.09
CA THR A 169 -33.83 13.42 2.01
C THR A 169 -33.08 13.98 0.81
N LYS A 170 -33.68 14.90 0.05
CA LYS A 170 -33.14 15.45 -1.21
C LYS A 170 -32.65 14.37 -2.17
N THR A 171 -33.40 13.28 -2.28
CA THR A 171 -32.97 12.09 -3.01
C THR A 171 -33.74 11.93 -4.31
N CYS A 172 -33.02 11.95 -5.42
CA CYS A 172 -33.53 11.48 -6.69
C CYS A 172 -33.21 10.00 -6.87
N THR A 173 -34.24 9.15 -6.96
CA THR A 173 -34.07 7.72 -7.25
C THR A 173 -34.54 7.42 -8.67
N LEU A 174 -33.61 6.99 -9.53
CA LEU A 174 -33.92 6.65 -10.92
C LEU A 174 -34.84 5.42 -10.99
N THR A 175 -35.76 5.45 -11.97
CA THR A 175 -36.66 4.33 -12.28
C THR A 175 -36.52 3.86 -13.74
N THR A 176 -35.64 4.48 -14.50
CA THR A 176 -35.35 4.14 -15.89
C THR A 176 -33.86 4.34 -16.19
N ASP A 177 -33.39 3.62 -17.19
CA ASP A 177 -32.08 3.90 -17.80
C ASP A 177 -32.17 5.21 -18.61
N LEU A 178 -31.03 5.89 -18.74
CA LEU A 178 -30.90 7.21 -19.37
C LEU A 178 -29.81 7.20 -20.45
N ALA A 179 -29.93 8.10 -21.42
CA ALA A 179 -28.91 8.34 -22.44
C ALA A 179 -28.27 9.73 -22.31
N GLU A 180 -28.83 10.57 -21.44
CA GLU A 180 -28.49 11.97 -21.21
C GLU A 180 -27.40 12.12 -20.13
N THR A 181 -26.73 13.27 -20.14
CA THR A 181 -25.97 13.74 -18.96
C THR A 181 -26.92 14.08 -17.83
N VAL A 182 -26.58 13.69 -16.60
CA VAL A 182 -27.25 14.17 -15.38
C VAL A 182 -26.38 15.21 -14.69
N GLN A 183 -26.85 16.45 -14.58
CA GLN A 183 -26.19 17.49 -13.78
C GLN A 183 -26.86 17.63 -12.42
N ILE A 184 -26.05 17.73 -11.37
CA ILE A 184 -26.53 18.05 -10.02
C ILE A 184 -26.32 19.54 -9.75
N ASP A 185 -27.41 20.27 -9.53
CA ASP A 185 -27.41 21.74 -9.47
C ASP A 185 -27.23 22.29 -8.05
N ASP A 186 -27.56 21.51 -7.01
CA ASP A 186 -27.49 21.97 -5.62
C ASP A 186 -26.75 21.00 -4.69
N ASP A 187 -26.28 21.57 -3.58
CA ASP A 187 -25.56 20.85 -2.54
C ASP A 187 -26.47 19.87 -1.76
N GLY A 188 -25.88 18.80 -1.24
CA GLY A 188 -26.57 17.85 -0.36
C GLY A 188 -27.56 16.92 -1.06
N ILE A 189 -27.61 16.94 -2.40
CA ILE A 189 -28.48 16.05 -3.19
C ILE A 189 -27.92 14.62 -3.18
N THR A 190 -28.82 13.64 -3.11
CA THR A 190 -28.50 12.24 -3.36
C THR A 190 -29.06 11.79 -4.72
N LEU A 191 -28.18 11.38 -5.64
CA LEU A 191 -28.56 10.62 -6.83
C LEU A 191 -28.42 9.12 -6.55
N ASN A 192 -29.55 8.44 -6.39
CA ASN A 192 -29.62 6.99 -6.27
C ASN A 192 -29.94 6.37 -7.63
N GLY A 193 -28.93 5.76 -8.24
CA GLY A 193 -29.07 5.07 -9.52
C GLY A 193 -30.00 3.86 -9.46
N ASN A 194 -30.19 3.24 -8.29
CA ASN A 194 -31.06 2.07 -8.11
C ASN A 194 -30.78 0.92 -9.11
N GLY A 195 -29.51 0.78 -9.53
CA GLY A 195 -29.07 -0.22 -10.51
C GLY A 195 -29.26 0.18 -11.98
N HIS A 196 -29.82 1.36 -12.26
CA HIS A 196 -30.02 1.87 -13.62
C HIS A 196 -28.72 2.33 -14.28
N ILE A 197 -28.80 2.48 -15.60
CA ILE A 197 -27.66 2.72 -16.47
C ILE A 197 -27.80 4.06 -17.18
N LEU A 198 -26.74 4.88 -17.15
CA LEU A 198 -26.53 6.00 -18.07
C LEU A 198 -25.63 5.53 -19.22
N THR A 199 -26.08 5.70 -20.46
CA THR A 199 -25.32 5.32 -21.66
C THR A 199 -25.14 6.49 -22.62
N GLY A 200 -23.92 7.03 -22.69
CA GLY A 200 -23.60 8.16 -23.55
C GLY A 200 -23.28 7.76 -25.00
N SER A 201 -23.01 8.79 -25.82
CA SER A 201 -22.62 8.66 -27.24
C SER A 201 -21.12 8.82 -27.50
N GLY A 202 -20.31 8.92 -26.44
CA GLY A 202 -18.87 9.14 -26.48
C GLY A 202 -18.41 10.57 -26.21
N THR A 203 -19.34 11.47 -25.88
CA THR A 203 -19.08 12.86 -25.47
C THR A 203 -19.83 13.18 -24.17
N GLY A 204 -19.52 14.31 -23.55
CA GLY A 204 -20.12 14.78 -22.30
C GLY A 204 -19.67 13.98 -21.08
N SER A 205 -20.27 14.32 -19.94
CA SER A 205 -20.15 13.58 -18.69
C SER A 205 -21.40 12.73 -18.47
N GLY A 206 -21.29 11.56 -17.86
CA GLY A 206 -22.49 10.82 -17.45
C GLY A 206 -23.20 11.52 -16.29
N VAL A 207 -22.49 11.73 -15.18
CA VAL A 207 -22.93 12.61 -14.10
C VAL A 207 -21.94 13.77 -13.97
N TYR A 208 -22.45 15.00 -13.94
CA TYR A 208 -21.65 16.21 -13.82
C TYR A 208 -21.98 17.00 -12.55
N LEU A 209 -20.95 17.41 -11.81
CA LEU A 209 -21.06 18.15 -10.57
C LEU A 209 -20.24 19.46 -10.68
N PRO A 210 -20.88 20.60 -10.98
CA PRO A 210 -20.22 21.91 -11.07
C PRO A 210 -19.98 22.50 -9.68
N GLY A 211 -18.91 22.08 -9.01
CA GLY A 211 -18.48 22.65 -7.72
C GLY A 211 -19.46 22.43 -6.56
N ARG A 212 -20.29 21.38 -6.62
CA ARG A 212 -21.26 21.04 -5.56
C ARG A 212 -20.61 20.36 -4.35
N SER A 213 -21.27 20.44 -3.20
CA SER A 213 -20.82 19.88 -1.92
C SER A 213 -21.86 18.93 -1.32
N GLY A 214 -21.39 17.94 -0.54
CA GLY A 214 -22.26 17.00 0.15
C GLY A 214 -23.13 16.14 -0.75
N VAL A 215 -22.83 16.07 -2.06
CA VAL A 215 -23.59 15.25 -3.01
C VAL A 215 -23.25 13.79 -2.80
N THR A 216 -24.27 12.94 -2.79
CA THR A 216 -24.10 11.48 -2.77
C THR A 216 -24.55 10.87 -4.10
N ILE A 217 -23.69 10.08 -4.74
CA ILE A 217 -24.04 9.29 -5.93
C ILE A 217 -23.86 7.83 -5.58
N LYS A 218 -24.90 7.01 -5.79
CA LYS A 218 -24.82 5.59 -5.45
C LYS A 218 -25.54 4.66 -6.40
N SER A 219 -25.03 3.43 -6.49
CA SER A 219 -25.68 2.31 -7.21
C SER A 219 -26.03 2.64 -8.66
N LEU A 220 -25.17 3.38 -9.35
CA LEU A 220 -25.37 3.81 -10.73
C LEU A 220 -24.34 3.18 -11.67
N THR A 221 -24.77 2.72 -12.84
CA THR A 221 -23.83 2.34 -13.92
C THR A 221 -23.73 3.46 -14.95
N VAL A 222 -22.51 3.84 -15.32
CA VAL A 222 -22.24 4.93 -16.27
C VAL A 222 -21.21 4.48 -17.30
N LYS A 223 -21.55 4.56 -18.60
CA LYS A 223 -20.68 4.11 -19.69
C LYS A 223 -20.83 4.96 -20.95
N ASN A 224 -19.84 4.89 -21.84
CA ASN A 224 -19.82 5.56 -23.14
C ASN A 224 -19.93 7.10 -23.05
N PHE A 225 -19.48 7.73 -21.97
CA PHE A 225 -19.27 9.18 -21.91
C PHE A 225 -17.79 9.51 -22.11
N THR A 226 -17.42 10.79 -22.25
CA THR A 226 -16.02 11.19 -22.12
C THR A 226 -15.54 10.84 -20.72
N ASP A 227 -16.23 11.38 -19.72
CA ASP A 227 -16.00 11.07 -18.31
C ASP A 227 -17.28 10.47 -17.71
N GLY A 228 -17.17 9.38 -16.95
CA GLY A 228 -18.34 8.73 -16.36
C GLY A 228 -18.98 9.63 -15.29
N ILE A 229 -18.31 9.81 -14.16
CA ILE A 229 -18.72 10.75 -13.10
C ILE A 229 -17.64 11.82 -13.00
N TYR A 230 -18.00 13.07 -13.28
CA TYR A 230 -17.08 14.19 -13.30
C TYR A 230 -17.47 15.27 -12.28
N TYR A 231 -16.61 15.44 -11.27
CA TYR A 231 -16.63 16.55 -10.36
C TYR A 231 -15.67 17.64 -10.84
N ASN A 232 -16.20 18.83 -11.09
CA ASN A 232 -15.43 19.97 -11.57
C ASN A 232 -15.66 21.19 -10.70
N ASN A 233 -14.67 21.53 -9.88
CA ASN A 233 -14.68 22.73 -9.04
C ASN A 233 -13.70 23.77 -9.60
N TYR A 234 -14.05 24.33 -10.76
CA TYR A 234 -13.28 25.41 -11.40
C TYR A 234 -14.14 26.66 -11.65
N PRO A 235 -13.69 27.86 -11.24
CA PRO A 235 -12.53 28.13 -10.38
C PRO A 235 -12.69 27.49 -9.00
N PRO A 236 -11.59 27.13 -8.30
CA PRO A 236 -11.67 26.45 -7.02
C PRO A 236 -12.39 27.30 -5.98
N ASP A 237 -13.55 26.82 -5.53
CA ASP A 237 -14.29 27.34 -4.38
C ASP A 237 -14.27 26.29 -3.23
N ILE A 238 -14.89 26.61 -2.09
CA ILE A 238 -15.03 25.76 -0.88
C ILE A 238 -15.96 24.55 -1.09
N GLY A 239 -15.85 23.86 -2.23
CA GLY A 239 -16.55 22.62 -2.53
C GLY A 239 -15.98 21.44 -1.74
N PHE A 240 -16.81 20.77 -0.94
CA PHE A 240 -16.37 19.73 0.02
C PHE A 240 -17.29 18.50 0.08
N GLU A 241 -16.69 17.36 0.43
CA GLU A 241 -17.40 16.22 1.03
C GLU A 241 -18.42 15.48 0.14
N ASN A 242 -18.11 15.30 -1.15
CA ASN A 242 -18.95 14.45 -2.00
C ASN A 242 -18.69 12.95 -1.75
N THR A 243 -19.73 12.13 -1.90
CA THR A 243 -19.70 10.71 -1.59
C THR A 243 -20.14 9.86 -2.79
N LEU A 244 -19.30 8.93 -3.24
CA LEU A 244 -19.60 7.96 -4.29
C LEU A 244 -19.56 6.55 -3.71
N ILE A 245 -20.67 5.81 -3.79
CA ILE A 245 -20.80 4.47 -3.20
C ILE A 245 -21.35 3.46 -4.21
N ASP A 246 -20.66 2.34 -4.41
CA ASP A 246 -21.13 1.23 -5.24
C ASP A 246 -21.52 1.64 -6.68
N ASN A 247 -20.83 2.63 -7.25
CA ASN A 247 -21.04 3.03 -8.65
C ASN A 247 -20.16 2.24 -9.60
N ASN A 248 -20.59 2.12 -10.85
CA ASN A 248 -19.91 1.40 -11.92
C ASN A 248 -19.69 2.32 -13.13
N ALA A 249 -18.58 3.05 -13.14
CA ALA A 249 -18.20 4.00 -14.18
C ALA A 249 -17.20 3.38 -15.17
N ASN A 250 -17.65 2.38 -15.93
CA ASN A 250 -16.81 1.60 -16.83
C ASN A 250 -16.93 2.02 -18.29
N SER A 251 -15.89 1.74 -19.07
CA SER A 251 -15.94 1.87 -20.54
C SER A 251 -16.30 3.28 -21.01
N ASN A 252 -15.73 4.29 -20.37
CA ASN A 252 -15.78 5.68 -20.80
C ASN A 252 -14.56 6.00 -21.68
N TYR A 253 -14.73 7.01 -22.53
CA TYR A 253 -13.79 7.41 -23.57
C TYR A 253 -12.58 8.19 -23.05
N ARG A 254 -12.60 8.58 -21.77
CA ARG A 254 -11.46 9.11 -21.03
C ARG A 254 -11.44 8.48 -19.64
N ASN A 255 -12.14 9.05 -18.66
CA ASN A 255 -12.08 8.59 -17.28
C ASN A 255 -13.36 7.93 -16.79
N GLY A 256 -13.24 6.99 -15.85
CA GLY A 256 -14.40 6.47 -15.13
C GLY A 256 -14.93 7.50 -14.14
N ILE A 257 -14.11 7.86 -13.15
CA ILE A 257 -14.42 8.85 -12.12
C ILE A 257 -13.31 9.90 -12.14
N TYR A 258 -13.67 11.17 -12.26
CA TYR A 258 -12.72 12.28 -12.31
C TYR A 258 -13.13 13.37 -11.34
N PHE A 259 -12.23 13.71 -10.42
CA PHE A 259 -12.35 14.85 -9.53
C PHE A 259 -11.28 15.89 -9.90
N TYR A 260 -11.74 17.06 -10.30
CA TYR A 260 -10.91 18.22 -10.63
C TYR A 260 -11.16 19.34 -9.62
N PHE A 261 -10.16 19.62 -8.80
CA PHE A 261 -10.27 20.38 -7.55
C PHE A 261 -11.27 19.78 -6.55
N GLY A 262 -11.22 20.23 -5.29
CA GLY A 262 -12.10 19.76 -4.21
C GLY A 262 -11.36 19.02 -3.10
N GLU A 263 -12.02 18.89 -1.95
CA GLU A 263 -11.46 18.16 -0.81
C GLU A 263 -12.47 17.28 -0.07
N ARG A 264 -11.95 16.32 0.70
CA ARG A 264 -12.70 15.47 1.63
C ARG A 264 -13.74 14.57 0.97
N ASN A 265 -13.55 14.19 -0.29
CA ASN A 265 -14.46 13.31 -1.00
C ASN A 265 -14.26 11.85 -0.55
N ASN A 266 -15.35 11.08 -0.52
CA ASN A 266 -15.33 9.68 -0.11
C ASN A 266 -15.80 8.78 -1.26
N LEU A 267 -14.91 7.94 -1.77
CA LEU A 267 -15.16 6.98 -2.83
C LEU A 267 -15.05 5.59 -2.21
N THR A 268 -16.17 4.89 -2.04
CA THR A 268 -16.22 3.54 -1.45
C THR A 268 -16.82 2.53 -2.42
N ASN A 269 -16.14 1.40 -2.64
CA ASN A 269 -16.62 0.26 -3.44
C ASN A 269 -17.02 0.61 -4.89
N ASN A 270 -16.47 1.67 -5.48
CA ASN A 270 -16.76 2.01 -6.87
C ASN A 270 -15.92 1.14 -7.82
N THR A 271 -16.47 0.86 -8.99
CA THR A 271 -15.77 0.20 -10.11
C THR A 271 -15.60 1.20 -11.25
N ALA A 272 -14.37 1.37 -11.73
CA ALA A 272 -13.99 2.27 -12.82
C ALA A 272 -12.98 1.57 -13.74
N ASN A 273 -13.47 0.57 -14.45
CA ASN A 273 -12.69 -0.33 -15.30
C ASN A 273 -12.86 -0.02 -16.78
N LEU A 274 -11.91 -0.51 -17.60
CA LEU A 274 -12.03 -0.51 -19.07
C LEU A 274 -12.18 0.91 -19.66
N ASN A 275 -11.72 1.96 -18.98
CA ASN A 275 -11.72 3.32 -19.49
C ASN A 275 -10.48 3.58 -20.36
N LEU A 276 -10.60 4.48 -21.34
CA LEU A 276 -9.54 4.72 -22.33
C LEU A 276 -8.37 5.59 -21.80
N ASP A 277 -8.51 6.19 -20.62
CA ASP A 277 -7.46 6.90 -19.90
C ASP A 277 -7.34 6.39 -18.45
N GLY A 278 -7.86 7.13 -17.47
CA GLY A 278 -7.83 6.78 -16.05
C GLY A 278 -9.09 6.06 -15.56
N GLY A 279 -8.94 5.13 -14.61
CA GLY A 279 -10.09 4.62 -13.86
C GLY A 279 -10.64 5.68 -12.91
N ILE A 280 -9.84 6.02 -11.89
CA ILE A 280 -10.14 7.08 -10.91
C ILE A 280 -9.04 8.14 -10.98
N VAL A 281 -9.41 9.37 -11.29
CA VAL A 281 -8.49 10.49 -11.41
C VAL A 281 -8.79 11.54 -10.36
N LEU A 282 -7.78 11.84 -9.55
CA LEU A 282 -7.78 12.91 -8.57
C LEU A 282 -6.77 13.97 -9.04
N GLU A 283 -7.30 15.12 -9.45
CA GLU A 283 -6.50 16.23 -9.94
C GLU A 283 -6.70 17.46 -9.06
N ARG A 284 -5.61 17.94 -8.45
CA ARG A 284 -5.58 19.09 -7.54
C ARG A 284 -6.58 18.96 -6.39
N THR A 285 -6.72 17.74 -5.86
CA THR A 285 -7.63 17.43 -4.75
C THR A 285 -6.87 17.23 -3.45
N GLY A 286 -7.59 17.22 -2.32
CA GLY A 286 -6.98 16.85 -1.06
C GLY A 286 -7.90 16.25 -0.01
N TYR A 287 -7.31 15.53 0.95
CA TYR A 287 -8.05 14.88 2.05
C TYR A 287 -9.12 13.87 1.60
N ASP A 288 -9.05 13.38 0.37
CA ASP A 288 -9.99 12.39 -0.16
C ASP A 288 -9.71 10.99 0.39
N THR A 289 -10.75 10.18 0.52
CA THR A 289 -10.68 8.80 1.01
C THR A 289 -11.23 7.84 -0.05
N LEU A 290 -10.37 6.96 -0.55
CA LEU A 290 -10.69 5.92 -1.53
C LEU A 290 -10.59 4.56 -0.85
N LEU A 291 -11.74 3.93 -0.59
CA LEU A 291 -11.85 2.62 0.07
C LEU A 291 -12.36 1.55 -0.88
N TYR A 292 -11.56 0.50 -1.07
CA TYR A 292 -12.00 -0.74 -1.76
C TYR A 292 -12.54 -0.51 -3.18
N ASN A 293 -12.06 0.53 -3.87
CA ASN A 293 -12.45 0.76 -5.26
C ASN A 293 -11.66 -0.17 -6.20
N ASN A 294 -12.28 -0.48 -7.34
CA ASN A 294 -11.69 -1.31 -8.40
C ASN A 294 -11.49 -0.45 -9.65
N ALA A 295 -10.24 -0.20 -10.03
CA ALA A 295 -9.84 0.59 -11.18
C ALA A 295 -8.84 -0.19 -12.05
N SER A 296 -9.36 -1.24 -12.69
CA SER A 296 -8.63 -2.24 -13.44
C SER A 296 -8.90 -2.20 -14.94
N TYR A 297 -7.96 -2.71 -15.74
CA TYR A 297 -8.12 -2.80 -17.20
C TYR A 297 -8.29 -1.46 -17.92
N ASN A 298 -7.83 -0.36 -17.33
CA ASN A 298 -7.79 0.95 -17.97
C ASN A 298 -6.55 1.09 -18.85
N ASN A 299 -6.65 1.93 -19.88
CA ASN A 299 -5.61 2.08 -20.89
C ASN A 299 -4.41 2.89 -20.44
N ILE A 300 -4.53 3.80 -19.47
CA ILE A 300 -3.39 4.58 -18.96
C ILE A 300 -3.12 4.26 -17.50
N SER A 301 -4.09 4.53 -16.62
CA SER A 301 -3.89 4.35 -15.19
C SER A 301 -5.11 3.78 -14.50
N GLY A 302 -4.90 2.96 -13.47
CA GLY A 302 -5.99 2.59 -12.56
C GLY A 302 -6.41 3.79 -11.72
N ILE A 303 -5.48 4.27 -10.90
CA ILE A 303 -5.67 5.47 -10.07
C ILE A 303 -4.60 6.49 -10.40
N TYR A 304 -4.99 7.73 -10.63
CA TYR A 304 -4.07 8.84 -10.93
C TYR A 304 -4.21 9.99 -9.92
N LEU A 305 -3.09 10.36 -9.30
CA LEU A 305 -2.94 11.54 -8.45
C LEU A 305 -2.11 12.60 -9.19
N TYR A 306 -2.73 13.71 -9.58
CA TYR A 306 -2.02 14.86 -10.14
C TYR A 306 -2.12 16.04 -9.19
N GLN A 307 -0.98 16.52 -8.67
CA GLN A 307 -0.93 17.66 -7.75
C GLN A 307 -1.90 17.53 -6.55
N SER A 308 -2.11 16.30 -6.06
CA SER A 308 -3.14 15.98 -5.07
C SER A 308 -2.49 15.53 -3.76
N SER A 309 -3.07 15.93 -2.63
CA SER A 309 -2.35 15.86 -1.34
C SER A 309 -3.21 15.40 -0.19
N ASN A 310 -2.59 14.79 0.83
CA ASN A 310 -3.31 14.35 2.03
C ASN A 310 -4.42 13.30 1.78
N ASN A 311 -4.36 12.56 0.66
CA ASN A 311 -5.39 11.56 0.34
C ASN A 311 -5.07 10.17 0.92
N MET A 312 -6.11 9.39 1.21
CA MET A 312 -6.05 8.04 1.75
C MET A 312 -6.59 7.02 0.74
N LEU A 313 -5.70 6.19 0.18
CA LEU A 313 -6.04 5.10 -0.74
C LEU A 313 -5.88 3.78 0.01
N ILE A 314 -6.99 3.17 0.43
CA ILE A 314 -6.98 1.95 1.25
C ILE A 314 -7.71 0.80 0.57
N GLY A 315 -7.01 -0.32 0.39
CA GLY A 315 -7.64 -1.56 -0.08
C GLY A 315 -8.13 -1.52 -1.52
N ASN A 316 -7.66 -0.57 -2.34
CA ASN A 316 -8.09 -0.46 -3.73
C ASN A 316 -7.37 -1.49 -4.62
N ASN A 317 -8.04 -1.92 -5.69
CA ASN A 317 -7.45 -2.74 -6.73
C ASN A 317 -7.22 -1.89 -7.99
N ALA A 318 -5.97 -1.75 -8.39
CA ALA A 318 -5.55 -1.04 -9.61
C ALA A 318 -4.68 -1.94 -10.49
N SER A 319 -5.15 -3.18 -10.71
CA SER A 319 -4.43 -4.21 -11.46
C SER A 319 -4.81 -4.27 -12.94
N ASN A 320 -3.96 -4.87 -13.76
CA ASN A 320 -4.20 -5.13 -15.19
C ASN A 320 -4.45 -3.89 -16.06
N ASN A 321 -3.97 -2.72 -15.64
CA ASN A 321 -3.97 -1.52 -16.47
C ASN A 321 -2.80 -1.57 -17.46
N VAL A 322 -2.99 -1.00 -18.65
CA VAL A 322 -2.02 -1.13 -19.75
C VAL A 322 -0.68 -0.49 -19.40
N TYR A 323 -0.67 0.67 -18.74
CA TYR A 323 0.56 1.32 -18.29
C TYR A 323 0.71 1.28 -16.76
N TYR A 324 -0.01 2.11 -16.02
CA TYR A 324 0.23 2.32 -14.60
C TYR A 324 -0.89 1.73 -13.76
N GLY A 325 -0.55 1.05 -12.67
CA GLY A 325 -1.56 0.71 -11.68
C GLY A 325 -1.98 1.96 -10.89
N ILE A 326 -1.04 2.51 -10.12
CA ILE A 326 -1.21 3.80 -9.43
C ILE A 326 -0.14 4.76 -9.93
N LEU A 327 -0.55 5.86 -10.55
CA LEU A 327 0.31 6.93 -11.02
C LEU A 327 0.17 8.16 -10.12
N SER A 328 1.29 8.82 -9.84
CA SER A 328 1.31 10.05 -9.07
C SER A 328 2.33 11.04 -9.62
N TYR A 329 1.93 12.30 -9.73
CA TYR A 329 2.79 13.40 -10.15
C TYR A 329 2.59 14.62 -9.24
N GLN A 330 3.69 15.17 -8.72
CA GLN A 330 3.70 16.38 -7.87
C GLN A 330 2.73 16.29 -6.67
N SER A 331 2.51 15.08 -6.14
CA SER A 331 1.54 14.80 -5.09
C SER A 331 2.26 14.44 -3.79
N TYR A 332 1.76 14.95 -2.67
CA TYR A 332 2.45 14.87 -1.38
C TYR A 332 1.54 14.47 -0.23
N GLU A 333 2.14 13.92 0.84
CA GLU A 333 1.42 13.57 2.07
C GLU A 333 0.26 12.56 1.88
N ASN A 334 0.29 11.76 0.81
CA ASN A 334 -0.72 10.73 0.57
C ASN A 334 -0.38 9.42 1.28
N THR A 335 -1.40 8.69 1.72
CA THR A 335 -1.27 7.36 2.33
C THR A 335 -1.86 6.29 1.42
N LEU A 336 -1.03 5.37 0.94
CA LEU A 336 -1.42 4.19 0.18
C LEU A 336 -1.27 2.97 1.08
N LYS A 337 -2.38 2.32 1.43
CA LYS A 337 -2.38 1.17 2.35
C LYS A 337 -3.14 -0.03 1.78
N ASN A 338 -2.53 -1.21 1.83
CA ASN A 338 -3.17 -2.47 1.43
C ASN A 338 -3.71 -2.47 -0.02
N ASN A 339 -3.16 -1.67 -0.95
CA ASN A 339 -3.62 -1.66 -2.33
C ASN A 339 -3.01 -2.83 -3.13
N ILE A 340 -3.76 -3.34 -4.10
CA ILE A 340 -3.34 -4.42 -5.00
C ILE A 340 -3.12 -3.81 -6.39
N VAL A 341 -1.88 -3.90 -6.89
CA VAL A 341 -1.40 -3.13 -8.06
C VAL A 341 -0.59 -4.05 -8.99
N ASN A 342 -1.21 -5.16 -9.39
CA ASN A 342 -0.53 -6.25 -10.10
C ASN A 342 -0.69 -6.17 -11.62
N THR A 343 0.27 -6.76 -12.35
CA THR A 343 0.13 -7.02 -13.80
C THR A 343 -0.10 -5.76 -14.65
N ASN A 344 0.48 -4.65 -14.24
CA ASN A 344 0.55 -3.40 -15.01
C ASN A 344 1.90 -3.28 -15.73
N SER A 345 2.09 -2.31 -16.64
CA SER A 345 3.43 -2.00 -17.15
C SER A 345 4.34 -1.49 -16.03
N PHE A 346 3.83 -0.62 -15.16
CA PHE A 346 4.45 -0.21 -13.90
C PHE A 346 3.39 -0.31 -12.81
N GLY A 347 3.75 -0.83 -11.63
CA GLY A 347 2.81 -0.95 -10.51
C GLY A 347 2.46 0.41 -9.92
N ILE A 348 3.19 0.81 -8.88
CA ILE A 348 3.07 2.13 -8.26
C ILE A 348 4.20 3.02 -8.78
N PHE A 349 3.87 4.13 -9.42
CA PHE A 349 4.84 5.06 -9.99
C PHE A 349 4.59 6.48 -9.47
N PHE A 350 5.54 7.03 -8.71
CA PHE A 350 5.45 8.37 -8.13
C PHE A 350 6.56 9.26 -8.67
N ARG A 351 6.19 10.44 -9.16
CA ARG A 351 7.14 11.44 -9.66
C ARG A 351 7.00 12.79 -8.98
N SER A 352 8.13 13.36 -8.55
CA SER A 352 8.18 14.65 -7.85
C SER A 352 7.27 14.74 -6.61
N GLY A 353 7.08 13.62 -5.89
CA GLY A 353 6.23 13.54 -4.69
C GLY A 353 7.03 13.38 -3.39
N TYR A 354 6.55 13.99 -2.31
CA TYR A 354 7.23 13.96 -1.01
C TYR A 354 6.28 13.61 0.14
N ARG A 355 6.85 13.09 1.24
CA ARG A 355 6.10 12.71 2.45
C ARG A 355 4.95 11.72 2.24
N ASN A 356 4.99 10.92 1.18
CA ASN A 356 3.98 9.89 0.96
C ASN A 356 4.31 8.62 1.76
N THR A 357 3.27 7.91 2.18
CA THR A 357 3.37 6.70 3.00
C THR A 357 2.75 5.51 2.27
N PHE A 358 3.54 4.45 2.07
CA PHE A 358 3.16 3.20 1.40
C PHE A 358 3.24 2.06 2.41
N ILE A 359 2.10 1.47 2.78
CA ILE A 359 2.02 0.41 3.80
C ILE A 359 1.35 -0.83 3.22
N ASN A 360 2.02 -1.99 3.27
CA ASN A 360 1.44 -3.28 2.91
C ASN A 360 0.83 -3.33 1.48
N ASN A 361 1.33 -2.54 0.53
CA ASN A 361 0.84 -2.61 -0.84
C ASN A 361 1.47 -3.83 -1.55
N ILE A 362 0.71 -4.41 -2.47
CA ILE A 362 1.12 -5.58 -3.26
C ILE A 362 1.24 -5.14 -4.72
N ALA A 363 2.46 -5.05 -5.24
CA ALA A 363 2.78 -4.63 -6.60
C ALA A 363 3.59 -5.72 -7.32
N ASN A 364 2.95 -6.85 -7.58
CA ASN A 364 3.57 -8.05 -8.13
C ASN A 364 3.36 -8.18 -9.65
N SER A 365 4.26 -8.91 -10.29
CA SER A 365 4.10 -9.35 -11.68
C SER A 365 3.85 -8.23 -12.69
N ASN A 366 4.38 -7.03 -12.41
CA ASN A 366 4.37 -5.91 -13.35
C ASN A 366 5.43 -6.12 -14.44
N TYR A 367 5.18 -5.61 -15.64
CA TYR A 367 6.07 -5.76 -16.79
C TYR A 367 7.32 -4.85 -16.74
N GLY A 368 7.34 -3.91 -15.80
CA GLY A 368 8.42 -3.02 -15.44
C GLY A 368 8.66 -3.10 -13.93
N ASP A 369 8.75 -1.97 -13.25
CA ASP A 369 9.01 -1.92 -11.82
C ASP A 369 7.72 -2.12 -10.99
N GLY A 370 7.86 -2.76 -9.83
CA GLY A 370 6.75 -2.93 -8.88
C GLY A 370 6.35 -1.61 -8.22
N ILE A 371 7.28 -1.02 -7.47
CA ILE A 371 7.14 0.33 -6.88
C ILE A 371 8.33 1.17 -7.31
N PHE A 372 8.08 2.31 -7.94
CA PHE A 372 9.15 3.22 -8.38
C PHE A 372 8.86 4.66 -7.96
N LEU A 373 9.73 5.20 -7.11
CA LEU A 373 9.80 6.63 -6.83
C LEU A 373 10.86 7.25 -7.73
N TYR A 374 10.48 8.28 -8.49
CA TYR A 374 11.28 8.81 -9.58
C TYR A 374 11.30 10.34 -9.59
N TYR A 375 12.49 10.94 -9.62
CA TYR A 375 12.75 12.35 -9.87
C TYR A 375 12.22 13.27 -8.78
N TYR A 376 13.13 13.77 -7.93
CA TYR A 376 12.83 14.68 -6.82
C TYR A 376 11.78 14.14 -5.84
N THR A 377 11.93 12.90 -5.41
CA THR A 377 11.07 12.31 -4.36
C THR A 377 11.82 12.24 -3.03
N PHE A 378 11.25 12.84 -1.98
CA PHE A 378 11.93 12.91 -0.69
C PHE A 378 10.99 12.68 0.49
N GLU A 379 11.56 12.23 1.61
CA GLU A 379 10.83 11.99 2.87
C GLU A 379 9.67 10.97 2.72
N ASN A 380 9.71 10.07 1.74
CA ASN A 380 8.69 9.03 1.59
C ASN A 380 9.00 7.80 2.45
N ASN A 381 7.97 7.13 2.94
CA ASN A 381 8.10 5.92 3.76
C ASN A 381 7.42 4.72 3.09
N LEU A 382 8.18 3.69 2.77
CA LEU A 382 7.72 2.42 2.24
C LEU A 382 7.90 1.34 3.31
N THR A 383 6.80 0.95 3.94
CA THR A 383 6.78 -0.06 5.01
C THR A 383 6.02 -1.33 4.59
N ASN A 384 6.65 -2.49 4.73
CA ASN A 384 6.02 -3.82 4.56
C ASN A 384 5.35 -4.05 3.19
N ASN A 385 5.79 -3.38 2.14
CA ASN A 385 5.26 -3.60 0.80
C ASN A 385 5.84 -4.88 0.18
N THR A 386 5.07 -5.50 -0.71
CA THR A 386 5.48 -6.68 -1.47
C THR A 386 5.54 -6.34 -2.96
N ALA A 387 6.72 -6.44 -3.57
CA ALA A 387 6.97 -6.15 -4.98
C ALA A 387 7.78 -7.29 -5.62
N ASN A 388 7.11 -8.42 -5.82
CA ASN A 388 7.71 -9.67 -6.30
C ASN A 388 7.39 -9.94 -7.77
N PHE A 389 8.21 -10.78 -8.41
CA PHE A 389 7.95 -11.29 -9.77
C PHE A 389 7.82 -10.21 -10.86
N ASN A 390 8.35 -9.01 -10.62
CA ASN A 390 8.33 -7.94 -11.61
C ASN A 390 9.45 -8.14 -12.65
N ARG A 391 9.19 -7.77 -13.90
CA ARG A 391 10.20 -7.89 -14.97
C ARG A 391 11.28 -6.80 -14.91
N GLY A 392 11.04 -5.72 -14.20
CA GLY A 392 12.03 -4.71 -13.82
C GLY A 392 12.58 -4.96 -12.43
N ASN A 393 12.67 -3.89 -11.64
CA ASN A 393 13.02 -3.91 -10.24
C ASN A 393 11.80 -4.20 -9.36
N GLY A 394 12.02 -4.71 -8.15
CA GLY A 394 10.97 -4.78 -7.15
C GLY A 394 10.61 -3.37 -6.65
N ILE A 395 11.56 -2.72 -5.98
CA ILE A 395 11.42 -1.36 -5.46
C ILE A 395 12.57 -0.49 -5.99
N GLY A 396 12.24 0.63 -6.62
CA GLY A 396 13.20 1.60 -7.14
C GLY A 396 13.08 2.98 -6.47
N LEU A 397 14.23 3.61 -6.22
CA LEU A 397 14.40 5.03 -5.93
C LEU A 397 15.34 5.60 -7.00
N GLY A 398 14.94 6.64 -7.73
CA GLY A 398 15.72 7.16 -8.85
C GLY A 398 15.68 8.68 -8.99
N PHE A 399 16.86 9.28 -9.22
CA PHE A 399 17.06 10.69 -9.60
C PHE A 399 16.73 11.72 -8.51
N ALA A 400 17.76 12.09 -7.74
CA ALA A 400 17.72 13.16 -6.74
C ALA A 400 16.71 12.90 -5.59
N ASP A 401 16.60 11.64 -5.20
CA ASP A 401 15.78 11.21 -4.08
C ASP A 401 16.56 11.28 -2.77
N SER A 402 15.94 11.74 -1.69
CA SER A 402 16.60 11.91 -0.39
C SER A 402 15.68 11.63 0.80
N ASN A 403 16.26 11.17 1.91
CA ASN A 403 15.54 10.92 3.16
C ASN A 403 14.34 9.96 3.02
N ASN A 404 14.34 9.06 2.03
CA ASN A 404 13.32 8.03 1.92
C ASN A 404 13.66 6.83 2.82
N THR A 405 12.63 6.17 3.36
CA THR A 405 12.78 4.98 4.22
C THR A 405 12.12 3.78 3.57
N LEU A 406 12.88 2.70 3.38
CA LEU A 406 12.39 1.37 3.01
C LEU A 406 12.54 0.45 4.22
N LEU A 407 11.42 0.12 4.85
CA LEU A 407 11.35 -0.70 6.06
C LEU A 407 10.53 -1.98 5.81
N GLY A 408 11.07 -3.16 6.09
CA GLY A 408 10.24 -4.37 6.13
C GLY A 408 9.72 -4.88 4.78
N ASN A 409 10.20 -4.37 3.64
CA ASN A 409 9.63 -4.70 2.33
C ASN A 409 10.17 -6.04 1.79
N ASN A 410 9.37 -6.72 0.98
CA ASN A 410 9.77 -7.91 0.24
C ASN A 410 9.82 -7.62 -1.26
N ALA A 411 10.99 -7.74 -1.87
CA ALA A 411 11.25 -7.48 -3.28
C ALA A 411 12.03 -8.64 -3.90
N SER A 412 11.36 -9.78 -4.06
CA SER A 412 11.96 -11.06 -4.44
C SER A 412 11.47 -11.58 -5.81
N ASN A 413 12.30 -12.37 -6.47
CA ASN A 413 12.03 -12.99 -7.77
C ASN A 413 11.80 -11.98 -8.90
N ASN A 414 12.40 -10.80 -8.83
CA ASN A 414 12.35 -9.81 -9.91
C ASN A 414 13.47 -10.06 -10.92
N ASN A 415 13.23 -9.78 -12.20
CA ASN A 415 14.22 -10.07 -13.24
C ASN A 415 15.45 -9.17 -13.16
N ASN A 416 15.34 -7.96 -12.61
CA ASN A 416 16.48 -7.07 -12.37
C ASN A 416 16.87 -7.05 -10.89
N SER A 417 16.80 -5.89 -10.23
CA SER A 417 17.20 -5.73 -8.83
C SER A 417 16.00 -5.90 -7.91
N GLY A 418 16.20 -6.48 -6.73
CA GLY A 418 15.19 -6.41 -5.67
C GLY A 418 14.96 -4.97 -5.26
N ILE A 419 16.05 -4.30 -4.86
CA ILE A 419 16.08 -2.88 -4.51
C ILE A 419 17.03 -2.14 -5.46
N TYR A 420 16.57 -1.07 -6.09
CA TYR A 420 17.36 -0.20 -6.95
C TYR A 420 17.40 1.21 -6.38
N VAL A 421 18.59 1.78 -6.22
CA VAL A 421 18.79 3.16 -5.77
C VAL A 421 19.71 3.87 -6.74
N ALA A 422 19.21 4.90 -7.40
CA ALA A 422 19.90 5.59 -8.48
C ALA A 422 19.95 7.10 -8.32
N TYR A 423 21.13 7.67 -8.59
CA TYR A 423 21.39 9.11 -8.52
C TYR A 423 20.89 9.74 -7.22
N SER A 424 20.99 9.01 -6.10
CA SER A 424 20.62 9.52 -4.79
C SER A 424 21.88 9.89 -4.00
N LEU A 425 21.99 11.16 -3.64
CA LEU A 425 23.20 11.70 -3.00
C LEU A 425 23.08 11.85 -1.48
N ASP A 426 21.92 11.50 -0.89
CA ASP A 426 21.58 11.87 0.48
C ASP A 426 20.65 10.85 1.19
N ASN A 427 21.14 10.30 2.32
CA ASN A 427 20.41 9.83 3.51
C ASN A 427 19.14 8.95 3.34
N ASN A 428 19.01 8.10 2.32
CA ASN A 428 17.94 7.09 2.37
C ASN A 428 18.31 5.97 3.36
N THR A 429 17.30 5.41 4.01
CA THR A 429 17.44 4.28 4.92
C THR A 429 16.78 3.05 4.34
N VAL A 430 17.53 1.95 4.22
CA VAL A 430 17.05 0.64 3.75
C VAL A 430 17.28 -0.36 4.87
N THR A 431 16.22 -0.76 5.57
CA THR A 431 16.29 -1.69 6.71
C THR A 431 15.16 -2.70 6.74
N ASP A 432 15.43 -3.88 7.30
CA ASP A 432 14.45 -4.96 7.45
C ASP A 432 13.86 -5.47 6.13
N ASN A 433 14.51 -5.23 4.99
CA ASN A 433 13.99 -5.68 3.70
C ASN A 433 14.52 -7.06 3.32
N THR A 434 13.72 -7.80 2.56
CA THR A 434 14.11 -9.07 1.93
C THR A 434 14.15 -8.91 0.41
N ALA A 435 15.31 -9.14 -0.19
CA ALA A 435 15.49 -9.17 -1.64
C ALA A 435 16.18 -10.48 -2.03
N SER A 436 15.40 -11.45 -2.51
CA SER A 436 15.88 -12.80 -2.84
C SER A 436 15.57 -13.20 -4.27
N ASN A 437 16.40 -14.06 -4.88
CA ASN A 437 16.21 -14.59 -6.24
C ASN A 437 16.03 -13.51 -7.32
N ASN A 438 16.70 -12.37 -7.17
CA ASN A 438 16.81 -11.33 -8.18
C ASN A 438 18.14 -11.46 -8.94
N SER A 439 18.31 -10.74 -10.05
CA SER A 439 19.63 -10.61 -10.69
C SER A 439 20.63 -9.92 -9.75
N TYR A 440 20.15 -8.90 -9.03
CA TYR A 440 20.88 -8.23 -7.95
C TYR A 440 19.98 -8.07 -6.73
N GLY A 441 20.49 -8.34 -5.52
CA GLY A 441 19.74 -8.04 -4.28
C GLY A 441 19.49 -6.54 -4.14
N ILE A 442 20.57 -5.77 -4.21
CA ILE A 442 20.56 -4.32 -4.24
C ILE A 442 21.48 -3.78 -5.34
N HIS A 443 21.05 -2.74 -6.05
CA HIS A 443 21.86 -2.05 -7.05
C HIS A 443 21.91 -0.55 -6.75
N LEU A 444 23.13 -0.04 -6.52
CA LEU A 444 23.43 1.36 -6.26
C LEU A 444 24.09 1.98 -7.50
N TYR A 445 23.36 2.87 -8.17
CA TYR A 445 23.86 3.59 -9.34
C TYR A 445 24.09 5.05 -8.99
N PHE A 446 25.33 5.55 -9.03
CA PHE A 446 25.65 6.94 -8.69
C PHE A 446 25.03 7.41 -7.37
N SER A 447 25.07 6.58 -6.31
CA SER A 447 24.38 6.85 -5.05
C SER A 447 25.29 6.81 -3.83
N SER A 448 25.12 7.75 -2.90
CA SER A 448 25.97 7.92 -1.71
C SER A 448 25.17 8.25 -0.45
N LYS A 449 25.82 8.09 0.71
CA LYS A 449 25.28 8.41 2.06
C LYS A 449 23.99 7.67 2.43
N ASN A 450 23.68 6.56 1.76
CA ASN A 450 22.57 5.71 2.18
C ASN A 450 22.97 4.88 3.41
N ILE A 451 22.01 4.56 4.27
CA ILE A 451 22.17 3.72 5.45
C ILE A 451 21.43 2.41 5.19
N ILE A 452 22.17 1.31 5.03
CA ILE A 452 21.65 0.02 4.59
C ILE A 452 22.04 -1.01 5.64
N TYR A 453 21.10 -1.50 6.44
CA TYR A 453 21.38 -2.47 7.51
C TYR A 453 20.18 -3.36 7.79
N ASN A 454 20.39 -4.49 8.45
CA ASN A 454 19.34 -5.45 8.82
C ASN A 454 18.49 -5.96 7.65
N ASN A 455 19.05 -6.09 6.44
CA ASN A 455 18.36 -6.65 5.28
C ASN A 455 18.81 -8.08 5.00
N ILE A 456 17.96 -8.88 4.34
CA ILE A 456 18.30 -10.18 3.75
C ILE A 456 18.52 -10.00 2.26
N PHE A 457 19.76 -10.20 1.81
CA PHE A 457 20.11 -10.34 0.41
C PHE A 457 20.46 -11.80 0.13
N ASN A 458 19.62 -12.49 -0.63
CA ASN A 458 19.82 -13.90 -0.99
C ASN A 458 19.71 -14.12 -2.50
N ASN A 459 20.78 -13.80 -3.22
CA ASN A 459 20.83 -13.77 -4.68
C ASN A 459 22.16 -14.34 -5.17
N ILE A 460 22.25 -14.68 -6.46
CA ILE A 460 23.54 -15.07 -7.05
C ILE A 460 24.52 -13.89 -7.00
N ASN A 461 24.03 -12.66 -7.25
CA ASN A 461 24.76 -11.43 -7.00
C ASN A 461 23.98 -10.60 -5.98
N ASN A 462 24.50 -10.43 -4.78
CA ASN A 462 23.77 -9.69 -3.74
C ASN A 462 23.81 -8.17 -3.94
N SER A 463 24.88 -7.63 -4.54
CA SER A 463 25.08 -6.20 -4.69
C SER A 463 25.73 -5.85 -6.03
N TRP A 464 25.32 -4.73 -6.61
CA TRP A 464 26.06 -4.04 -7.67
C TRP A 464 26.19 -2.56 -7.31
N ILE A 465 27.41 -2.05 -7.30
CA ILE A 465 27.73 -0.64 -7.07
C ILE A 465 28.49 -0.14 -8.31
N ASP A 466 27.98 0.88 -8.98
CA ASP A 466 28.53 1.35 -10.27
C ASP A 466 29.69 2.37 -10.15
N ASP A 467 29.90 2.93 -8.96
CA ASP A 467 30.99 3.86 -8.68
C ASP A 467 31.56 3.67 -7.27
N ASP A 468 32.56 4.46 -6.90
CA ASP A 468 33.26 4.40 -5.62
C ASP A 468 32.56 5.22 -4.52
N ARG A 469 31.30 5.59 -4.70
CA ARG A 469 30.59 6.43 -3.72
C ARG A 469 30.32 5.68 -2.43
N MET A 470 30.58 6.36 -1.31
CA MET A 470 30.47 5.79 0.02
C MET A 470 29.02 5.66 0.48
N ASN A 471 28.65 4.47 0.96
CA ASN A 471 27.41 4.19 1.69
C ASN A 471 27.73 3.50 3.03
N THR A 472 26.79 3.55 3.97
CA THR A 472 26.93 2.92 5.29
C THR A 472 26.16 1.61 5.31
N TRP A 473 26.85 0.49 5.52
CA TRP A 473 26.27 -0.86 5.41
C TRP A 473 25.97 -1.54 6.77
N ASN A 474 26.13 -0.82 7.86
CA ASN A 474 25.81 -1.29 9.20
C ASN A 474 25.57 -0.12 10.16
N ILE A 475 24.87 -0.37 11.26
CA ILE A 475 24.80 0.55 12.39
C ILE A 475 25.79 0.12 13.48
N THR A 476 25.95 0.93 14.54
CA THR A 476 26.64 0.48 15.75
C THR A 476 25.88 -0.71 16.36
N LYS A 477 26.61 -1.76 16.75
CA LYS A 477 26.05 -2.96 17.43
C LYS A 477 25.07 -2.52 18.53
N LYS A 478 23.81 -2.92 18.38
CA LYS A 478 22.72 -2.51 19.25
C LYS A 478 21.88 -3.74 19.62
N MET A 479 21.58 -3.91 20.90
CA MET A 479 20.70 -4.99 21.36
C MET A 479 19.32 -4.86 20.72
N GLY A 480 18.81 -5.96 20.14
CA GLY A 480 17.55 -6.00 19.42
C GLY A 480 17.54 -7.17 18.41
N SER A 481 16.37 -7.78 18.22
CA SER A 481 16.21 -8.88 17.27
C SER A 481 16.51 -8.40 15.86
N ASN A 482 17.47 -9.04 15.19
CA ASN A 482 17.76 -8.79 13.78
C ASN A 482 16.82 -9.62 12.87
N ILE A 483 16.86 -9.33 11.57
CA ILE A 483 15.95 -9.92 10.57
C ILE A 483 16.09 -11.44 10.42
N VAL A 484 17.21 -12.02 10.85
CA VAL A 484 17.44 -13.48 10.86
C VAL A 484 17.29 -14.10 12.25
N GLY A 485 16.73 -13.36 13.22
CA GLY A 485 16.41 -13.86 14.57
C GLY A 485 17.54 -13.80 15.59
N GLY A 486 18.70 -13.22 15.25
CA GLY A 486 19.81 -13.01 16.18
C GLY A 486 19.57 -11.85 17.17
N PRO A 487 20.29 -11.81 18.31
CA PRO A 487 20.01 -10.92 19.44
C PRO A 487 20.50 -9.47 19.30
N TYR A 488 21.32 -9.18 18.28
CA TYR A 488 21.86 -7.84 18.03
C TYR A 488 21.61 -7.38 16.58
N LEU A 489 21.28 -6.09 16.45
CA LEU A 489 21.30 -5.35 15.20
C LEU A 489 22.74 -4.94 14.86
N GLY A 490 23.09 -5.02 13.58
CA GLY A 490 24.39 -4.65 13.05
C GLY A 490 24.29 -4.25 11.58
N GLY A 491 24.81 -5.11 10.71
CA GLY A 491 24.85 -4.99 9.25
C GLY A 491 23.76 -5.81 8.57
N ASN A 492 24.07 -6.38 7.40
CA ASN A 492 23.12 -7.11 6.56
C ASN A 492 23.44 -8.62 6.52
N PHE A 493 22.45 -9.42 6.13
CA PHE A 493 22.60 -10.84 5.90
C PHE A 493 22.85 -11.13 4.41
N TRP A 494 24.03 -11.64 4.10
CA TRP A 494 24.54 -11.90 2.75
C TRP A 494 24.53 -13.40 2.44
N ALA A 495 23.43 -13.89 1.87
CA ALA A 495 23.21 -15.29 1.54
C ALA A 495 23.33 -15.57 0.04
N HIS A 496 23.59 -16.84 -0.31
CA HIS A 496 23.40 -17.35 -1.67
C HIS A 496 22.35 -18.47 -1.65
N PRO A 497 21.58 -18.65 -2.74
CA PRO A 497 20.53 -19.68 -2.78
C PRO A 497 21.03 -21.11 -2.55
N ASN A 498 22.32 -21.38 -2.79
CA ASN A 498 22.96 -22.67 -2.59
C ASN A 498 23.49 -22.89 -1.15
N GLY A 499 23.28 -21.94 -0.23
CA GLY A 499 23.74 -22.04 1.16
C GLY A 499 25.18 -21.59 1.41
N THR A 500 25.89 -21.06 0.41
CA THR A 500 27.32 -20.71 0.53
C THR A 500 27.58 -19.20 0.62
N GLY A 501 26.58 -18.40 0.95
CA GLY A 501 26.75 -16.96 1.12
C GLY A 501 27.67 -16.61 2.29
N PHE A 502 28.19 -15.39 2.30
CA PHE A 502 29.11 -14.91 3.33
C PHE A 502 28.53 -15.08 4.74
N SER A 503 27.32 -14.57 4.96
CA SER A 503 26.65 -14.65 6.26
C SER A 503 26.22 -16.07 6.65
N GLN A 504 26.14 -16.98 5.69
CA GLN A 504 25.81 -18.40 5.94
C GLN A 504 27.04 -19.21 6.36
N THR A 505 28.25 -18.68 6.16
CA THR A 505 29.51 -19.41 6.36
C THR A 505 30.51 -18.65 7.23
N CYS A 506 30.24 -17.40 7.57
CA CYS A 506 31.11 -16.58 8.40
C CYS A 506 31.22 -17.16 9.83
N PRO A 507 32.38 -17.00 10.50
CA PRO A 507 32.50 -17.27 11.91
C PRO A 507 31.68 -16.28 12.75
N ASP A 508 30.97 -16.81 13.75
CA ASP A 508 30.34 -16.09 14.86
C ASP A 508 30.75 -16.82 16.15
N ASN A 509 31.95 -16.49 16.66
CA ASN A 509 32.55 -17.22 17.77
C ASN A 509 31.94 -16.83 19.12
N ASP A 510 31.49 -15.59 19.28
CA ASP A 510 30.87 -15.09 20.51
C ASP A 510 29.33 -15.32 20.53
N ARG A 511 28.75 -15.80 19.43
CA ARG A 511 27.34 -16.16 19.24
C ARG A 511 26.41 -14.98 19.47
N ASP A 512 26.86 -13.79 19.09
CA ASP A 512 26.06 -12.57 19.15
C ASP A 512 25.14 -12.39 17.93
N GLY A 513 25.20 -13.30 16.95
CA GLY A 513 24.42 -13.24 15.71
C GLY A 513 24.99 -12.30 14.66
N LEU A 514 26.24 -11.86 14.82
CA LEU A 514 27.01 -11.07 13.88
C LEU A 514 28.28 -11.84 13.48
N CYS A 515 28.74 -11.65 12.24
CA CYS A 515 30.00 -12.21 11.80
C CYS A 515 31.18 -11.49 12.48
N ASP A 516 32.17 -12.25 12.95
CA ASP A 516 33.44 -11.72 13.48
C ASP A 516 34.34 -11.08 12.40
N VAL A 517 33.94 -11.21 11.13
CA VAL A 517 34.65 -10.74 9.95
C VAL A 517 33.78 -9.78 9.15
N ARG A 518 34.37 -8.66 8.75
CA ARG A 518 33.72 -7.66 7.87
C ARG A 518 33.51 -8.21 6.46
N TYR A 519 32.44 -7.77 5.80
CA TYR A 519 32.17 -8.05 4.40
C TYR A 519 32.50 -6.82 3.55
N THR A 520 33.50 -6.94 2.67
CA THR A 520 33.94 -5.87 1.78
C THR A 520 33.23 -6.00 0.43
N LEU A 521 32.38 -5.04 0.08
CA LEU A 521 31.74 -4.96 -1.23
C LEU A 521 32.69 -4.27 -2.23
N ASP A 522 33.30 -3.17 -1.81
CA ASP A 522 34.42 -2.48 -2.48
C ASP A 522 35.24 -1.65 -1.47
N GLU A 523 36.18 -0.82 -1.93
CA GLU A 523 37.07 0.00 -1.08
C GLU A 523 36.32 0.98 -0.16
N ASN A 524 35.17 1.48 -0.59
CA ASN A 524 34.37 2.53 0.06
C ASN A 524 33.05 2.01 0.64
N ASN A 525 32.70 0.75 0.35
CA ASN A 525 31.47 0.09 0.77
C ASN A 525 31.80 -1.20 1.53
N ILE A 526 31.76 -1.10 2.86
CA ILE A 526 32.12 -2.19 3.77
C ILE A 526 31.02 -2.35 4.81
N ASP A 527 30.51 -3.57 4.96
CA ASP A 527 29.67 -3.97 6.08
C ASP A 527 30.58 -4.48 7.20
N TYR A 528 30.68 -3.70 8.28
CA TYR A 528 31.56 -4.02 9.40
C TYR A 528 30.96 -4.99 10.40
N LEU A 529 29.64 -5.20 10.38
CA LEU A 529 28.94 -6.08 11.31
C LEU A 529 27.94 -6.98 10.58
N PRO A 530 28.34 -7.74 9.54
CA PRO A 530 27.40 -8.56 8.78
C PRO A 530 26.64 -9.48 9.72
N LEU A 531 25.36 -9.74 9.46
CA LEU A 531 24.58 -10.68 10.28
C LEU A 531 25.11 -12.10 10.04
N ALA A 532 25.27 -12.88 11.10
CA ALA A 532 25.58 -14.30 11.00
C ALA A 532 24.29 -15.12 10.93
N LEU A 533 24.32 -16.27 10.26
CA LEU A 533 23.20 -17.20 10.28
C LEU A 533 23.00 -17.63 11.73
N ALA A 534 21.84 -17.29 12.30
CA ALA A 534 21.46 -17.76 13.62
C ALA A 534 21.48 -19.29 13.58
N VAL A 535 22.49 -19.89 14.20
CA VAL A 535 22.40 -21.29 14.55
C VAL A 535 21.26 -21.36 15.54
N GLU A 536 20.19 -22.08 15.21
CA GLU A 536 19.20 -22.50 16.21
C GLU A 536 19.98 -23.24 17.30
N VAL A 537 20.39 -22.52 18.32
CA VAL A 537 20.82 -23.13 19.56
C VAL A 537 19.52 -23.60 20.16
N GLU A 538 19.14 -24.86 19.89
CA GLU A 538 18.22 -25.60 20.75
C GLU A 538 18.54 -25.17 22.17
N PRO A 539 17.65 -24.41 22.83
CA PRO A 539 18.03 -23.77 24.08
C PRO A 539 18.44 -24.89 25.00
N SER A 540 19.68 -24.83 25.49
CA SER A 540 20.25 -25.94 26.23
C SER A 540 19.40 -26.17 27.47
N ASN A 541 18.67 -27.29 27.48
CA ASN A 541 17.80 -27.61 28.60
C ASN A 541 18.66 -27.67 29.87
N LEU A 542 18.39 -26.76 30.81
CA LEU A 542 19.12 -26.67 32.07
C LEU A 542 18.81 -27.85 33.01
N ILE A 543 17.80 -28.65 32.69
CA ILE A 543 17.36 -29.81 33.46
C ILE A 543 18.07 -31.07 32.97
N LYS A 544 18.74 -31.75 33.90
CA LYS A 544 19.36 -33.06 33.65
C LYS A 544 18.34 -34.19 33.79
N ASN A 545 18.49 -35.23 32.96
CA ASN A 545 17.56 -36.36 32.88
C ASN A 545 16.08 -35.90 32.83
N PRO A 546 15.71 -35.07 31.83
CA PRO A 546 14.40 -34.43 31.77
C PRO A 546 13.26 -35.41 31.48
N GLY A 547 13.58 -36.55 30.85
CA GLY A 547 12.64 -37.61 30.49
C GLY A 547 12.69 -38.85 31.39
N PHE A 548 13.48 -38.82 32.48
CA PHE A 548 13.61 -39.94 33.44
C PHE A 548 14.10 -41.28 32.84
N GLU A 549 14.56 -41.31 31.59
CA GLU A 549 15.07 -42.50 30.91
C GLU A 549 16.35 -43.06 31.56
N SER A 550 17.11 -42.22 32.26
CA SER A 550 18.29 -42.65 33.03
C SER A 550 17.97 -42.99 34.49
N GLY A 551 16.72 -43.35 34.78
CA GLY A 551 16.24 -43.63 36.14
C GLY A 551 15.89 -42.34 36.89
N THR A 552 16.05 -42.35 38.21
CA THR A 552 15.62 -41.22 39.07
C THR A 552 16.68 -40.15 39.27
N THR A 553 17.97 -40.44 39.10
CA THR A 553 19.06 -39.47 39.31
C THR A 553 19.10 -38.47 38.14
N PRO A 554 19.35 -37.15 38.36
CA PRO A 554 19.70 -36.47 39.61
C PRO A 554 18.49 -35.85 40.33
N TRP A 555 17.27 -36.31 40.06
CA TRP A 555 16.10 -35.83 40.75
C TRP A 555 16.06 -36.34 42.19
N MET A 556 15.70 -35.44 43.09
CA MET A 556 15.51 -35.73 44.50
C MET A 556 14.03 -35.68 44.84
N PHE A 557 13.61 -36.63 45.67
CA PHE A 557 12.26 -36.68 46.21
C PHE A 557 12.30 -36.55 47.72
N TYR A 558 11.45 -35.67 48.26
CA TYR A 558 11.28 -35.48 49.68
C TYR A 558 9.79 -35.49 50.03
N THR A 559 9.44 -36.16 51.12
CA THR A 559 8.11 -36.13 51.71
C THR A 559 8.22 -36.21 53.24
N ASP A 560 7.38 -35.45 53.94
CA ASP A 560 7.12 -35.57 55.38
C ASP A 560 5.98 -36.56 55.69
N GLY A 561 5.34 -37.12 54.66
CA GLY A 561 4.41 -38.24 54.75
C GLY A 561 5.08 -39.57 54.40
N THR A 562 4.38 -40.45 53.69
CA THR A 562 4.94 -41.70 53.15
C THR A 562 4.62 -41.83 51.68
N GLY A 563 5.63 -42.19 50.88
CA GLY A 563 5.50 -42.32 49.43
C GLY A 563 6.76 -42.84 48.79
N LYS A 564 6.69 -43.07 47.49
CA LYS A 564 7.77 -43.59 46.67
C LYS A 564 7.90 -42.79 45.38
N PHE A 565 9.12 -42.46 45.00
CA PHE A 565 9.47 -41.94 43.69
C PHE A 565 10.26 -43.01 42.92
N THR A 566 9.83 -43.31 41.71
CA THR A 566 10.49 -44.23 40.77
C THR A 566 10.45 -43.65 39.36
N SER A 567 11.35 -44.09 38.49
CA SER A 567 11.19 -43.95 37.04
C SER A 567 10.46 -45.17 36.51
N ALA A 568 9.35 -44.99 35.81
CA ALA A 568 8.51 -46.08 35.32
C ALA A 568 7.64 -45.68 34.11
N SER A 569 7.22 -46.68 33.35
CA SER A 569 6.25 -46.55 32.26
C SER A 569 4.83 -46.23 32.78
N PRO A 570 4.00 -45.47 32.02
CA PRO A 570 4.29 -44.87 30.71
C PRO A 570 5.10 -43.56 30.79
N GLY A 571 5.95 -43.33 29.80
CA GLY A 571 6.49 -42.01 29.45
C GLY A 571 5.51 -41.23 28.56
N TYR A 572 5.62 -39.91 28.55
CA TYR A 572 5.02 -39.04 27.53
C TYR A 572 5.92 -39.00 26.29
N ASP A 573 7.22 -38.79 26.52
CA ASP A 573 8.27 -38.80 25.50
C ASP A 573 9.34 -39.82 25.90
N GLY A 574 9.39 -40.94 25.17
CA GLY A 574 10.14 -42.12 25.57
C GLY A 574 9.30 -43.17 26.30
N ASN A 575 9.97 -44.01 27.10
CA ASN A 575 9.36 -45.17 27.75
C ASN A 575 9.02 -44.91 29.22
N ASN A 576 9.73 -44.00 29.87
CA ASN A 576 9.68 -43.78 31.31
C ASN A 576 9.25 -42.35 31.65
N SER A 577 8.74 -42.17 32.86
CA SER A 577 8.49 -40.85 33.45
C SER A 577 8.74 -40.89 34.94
N ALA A 578 8.74 -39.72 35.59
CA ALA A 578 8.69 -39.67 37.04
C ALA A 578 7.36 -40.21 37.54
N ASN A 579 7.39 -41.34 38.23
CA ASN A 579 6.23 -41.92 38.91
C ASN A 579 6.34 -41.68 40.41
N ILE A 580 5.46 -40.84 40.95
CA ILE A 580 5.38 -40.53 42.37
C ILE A 580 4.09 -41.12 42.92
N VAL A 581 4.20 -42.06 43.86
CA VAL A 581 3.06 -42.71 44.53
C VAL A 581 3.06 -42.32 46.00
N LEU A 582 1.93 -41.85 46.52
CA LEU A 582 1.82 -41.43 47.91
C LEU A 582 0.87 -42.35 48.69
N TYR A 583 1.34 -42.83 49.85
CA TYR A 583 0.60 -43.74 50.71
C TYR A 583 -0.12 -43.00 51.84
N THR A 584 0.50 -41.94 52.38
CA THR A 584 -0.12 -41.04 53.36
C THR A 584 0.14 -39.59 52.97
N GLY A 585 -0.80 -38.70 53.29
CA GLY A 585 -0.64 -37.26 53.06
C GLY A 585 0.53 -36.66 53.83
N GLY A 586 0.99 -35.49 53.38
CA GLY A 586 2.08 -34.73 53.97
C GLY A 586 1.93 -33.25 53.62
N THR A 587 2.58 -32.37 54.39
CA THR A 587 2.52 -30.92 54.16
C THR A 587 3.65 -30.43 53.26
N ASN A 588 4.67 -31.26 53.04
CA ASN A 588 5.83 -30.94 52.23
C ASN A 588 6.22 -32.14 51.38
N ILE A 589 5.76 -32.15 50.14
CA ILE A 589 5.97 -33.23 49.17
C ILE A 589 6.51 -32.60 47.89
N GLN A 590 7.73 -32.98 47.51
CA GLN A 590 8.43 -32.32 46.42
C GLN A 590 9.34 -33.26 45.63
N LEU A 591 9.26 -33.13 44.31
CA LEU A 591 10.26 -33.65 43.35
C LEU A 591 11.05 -32.45 42.83
N TYR A 592 12.38 -32.50 42.91
CA TYR A 592 13.19 -31.33 42.59
C TYR A 592 14.59 -31.66 42.08
N GLN A 593 15.18 -30.70 41.37
CA GLN A 593 16.58 -30.69 40.96
C GLN A 593 17.24 -29.40 41.46
N THR A 594 18.52 -29.45 41.82
CA THR A 594 19.28 -28.32 42.38
C THR A 594 20.53 -28.06 41.57
N GLY A 595 21.18 -26.92 41.82
CA GLY A 595 22.42 -26.57 41.14
C GLY A 595 22.18 -25.98 39.75
N ILE A 596 20.98 -25.44 39.50
CA ILE A 596 20.60 -24.83 38.23
C ILE A 596 21.22 -23.43 38.16
N SER A 597 21.97 -23.17 37.10
CA SER A 597 22.57 -21.86 36.85
C SER A 597 21.58 -20.92 36.17
N LEU A 598 21.48 -19.69 36.67
CA LEU A 598 20.54 -18.68 36.18
C LEU A 598 21.21 -17.30 36.11
N GLU A 599 20.84 -16.52 35.10
CA GLU A 599 21.25 -15.12 34.93
C GLU A 599 20.19 -14.16 35.47
N PRO A 600 20.56 -12.99 36.03
CA PRO A 600 19.61 -12.03 36.56
C PRO A 600 18.83 -11.35 35.42
N ILE A 601 17.58 -10.96 35.67
CA ILE A 601 16.72 -10.22 34.71
C ILE A 601 16.66 -10.91 33.33
N THR A 602 16.74 -12.24 33.32
CA THR A 602 16.75 -13.05 32.10
C THR A 602 15.43 -13.79 31.96
N ARG A 603 14.92 -13.87 30.73
CA ARG A 603 13.67 -14.58 30.42
C ARG A 603 13.98 -16.07 30.22
N TYR A 604 13.17 -16.91 30.84
CA TYR A 604 13.24 -18.36 30.72
C TYR A 604 11.85 -18.93 30.43
N ARG A 605 11.83 -20.08 29.74
CA ARG A 605 10.64 -20.91 29.52
C ARG A 605 10.80 -22.22 30.28
N LEU A 606 9.79 -22.58 31.07
CA LEU A 606 9.61 -23.92 31.62
C LEU A 606 8.55 -24.64 30.77
N SER A 607 8.85 -25.83 30.27
CA SER A 607 7.85 -26.76 29.74
C SER A 607 7.97 -28.16 30.35
N PHE A 608 6.86 -28.89 30.44
CA PHE A 608 6.83 -30.27 30.90
C PHE A 608 5.49 -30.94 30.55
N ALA A 609 5.48 -32.26 30.45
CA ALA A 609 4.26 -33.04 30.41
C ALA A 609 3.93 -33.59 31.81
N ALA A 610 2.67 -33.54 32.23
CA ALA A 610 2.25 -34.14 33.49
C ALA A 610 0.79 -34.60 33.49
N TYR A 611 0.50 -35.55 34.37
CA TYR A 611 -0.86 -35.87 34.80
C TYR A 611 -0.86 -36.45 36.22
N SER A 612 -2.03 -36.48 36.85
CA SER A 612 -2.22 -37.21 38.10
C SER A 612 -3.45 -38.12 37.98
N THR A 613 -3.41 -39.32 38.55
CA THR A 613 -4.48 -40.32 38.37
C THR A 613 -5.85 -39.87 38.85
N THR A 614 -5.90 -38.81 39.66
CA THR A 614 -7.11 -38.24 40.25
C THR A 614 -7.39 -36.80 39.78
N GLY A 615 -6.52 -36.22 38.93
CA GLY A 615 -6.64 -34.84 38.46
C GLY A 615 -6.31 -33.79 39.54
N HIS A 616 -5.67 -34.18 40.65
CA HIS A 616 -5.14 -33.19 41.59
C HIS A 616 -3.93 -32.46 41.01
N ASN A 617 -3.86 -31.16 41.29
CA ASN A 617 -2.90 -30.23 40.72
C ASN A 617 -1.49 -30.40 41.30
N LEU A 618 -0.54 -29.67 40.72
CA LEU A 618 0.77 -29.43 41.30
C LEU A 618 1.17 -27.97 41.15
N LYS A 619 2.15 -27.54 41.93
CA LYS A 619 2.77 -26.22 41.82
C LYS A 619 4.24 -26.37 41.42
N VAL A 620 4.71 -25.54 40.49
CA VAL A 620 6.14 -25.47 40.15
C VAL A 620 6.73 -24.16 40.63
N ARG A 621 7.88 -24.24 41.29
CA ARG A 621 8.62 -23.08 41.79
C ARG A 621 10.09 -23.17 41.41
N LEU A 622 10.70 -22.02 41.12
CA LEU A 622 12.14 -21.87 40.99
C LEU A 622 12.65 -20.96 42.11
N ILE A 623 13.49 -21.51 42.98
CA ILE A 623 13.94 -20.85 44.21
C ILE A 623 15.44 -21.07 44.44
N LYS A 624 16.04 -20.27 45.32
CA LYS A 624 17.35 -20.57 45.93
C LYS A 624 17.28 -21.88 46.69
N HIS A 625 18.24 -22.79 46.49
CA HIS A 625 18.23 -24.10 47.16
C HIS A 625 18.44 -24.02 48.68
N VAL A 626 19.17 -23.02 49.16
CA VAL A 626 19.46 -22.84 50.59
C VAL A 626 18.61 -21.72 51.20
N SER A 627 18.41 -21.78 52.53
CA SER A 627 17.74 -20.72 53.30
C SER A 627 18.31 -19.33 52.96
N PRO A 628 17.48 -18.30 52.72
CA PRO A 628 16.04 -18.21 53.01
C PRO A 628 15.11 -18.66 51.87
N TYR A 629 15.57 -19.44 50.89
CA TYR A 629 14.74 -19.94 49.78
C TYR A 629 14.09 -18.85 48.92
N THR A 630 14.87 -17.80 48.60
CA THR A 630 14.44 -16.67 47.76
C THR A 630 13.84 -17.16 46.43
N GLY A 631 12.71 -16.59 46.02
CA GLY A 631 12.09 -16.92 44.74
C GLY A 631 12.84 -16.31 43.56
N TYR A 632 13.01 -17.11 42.50
CA TYR A 632 13.70 -16.74 41.26
C TYR A 632 12.73 -16.50 40.09
N GLY A 633 11.49 -16.09 40.37
CA GLY A 633 10.52 -15.61 39.38
C GLY A 633 9.44 -16.61 38.98
N LEU A 634 9.67 -17.92 39.13
CA LEU A 634 8.65 -18.94 38.86
C LEU A 634 7.93 -19.38 40.15
N ASP A 635 6.61 -19.16 40.19
CA ASP A 635 5.68 -19.72 41.19
C ASP A 635 4.29 -19.85 40.55
N ARG A 636 3.94 -21.04 40.07
CA ARG A 636 2.72 -21.30 39.28
C ARG A 636 2.08 -22.63 39.64
N THR A 637 0.75 -22.65 39.71
CA THR A 637 -0.05 -23.87 39.89
C THR A 637 -0.53 -24.33 38.52
N PHE A 638 -0.48 -25.63 38.26
CA PHE A 638 -0.90 -26.24 37.00
C PHE A 638 -2.05 -27.20 37.25
N ASP A 639 -3.13 -27.00 36.50
CA ASP A 639 -4.35 -27.79 36.60
C ASP A 639 -4.18 -29.10 35.82
N LEU A 640 -4.04 -30.22 36.54
CA LEU A 640 -3.80 -31.53 35.94
C LEU A 640 -5.10 -32.27 35.67
N SER A 641 -5.11 -33.08 34.62
CA SER A 641 -6.13 -34.08 34.35
C SER A 641 -5.63 -35.49 34.67
N ALA A 642 -6.51 -36.48 34.45
CA ALA A 642 -6.17 -37.91 34.53
C ALA A 642 -5.46 -38.46 33.27
N ARG A 643 -5.04 -37.59 32.35
CA ARG A 643 -4.31 -37.93 31.12
C ARG A 643 -3.17 -36.94 30.91
N TRP A 644 -2.14 -37.35 30.17
CA TRP A 644 -1.03 -36.49 29.81
C TRP A 644 -1.49 -35.16 29.24
N GLN A 645 -0.93 -34.08 29.79
CA GLN A 645 -1.06 -32.72 29.28
C GLN A 645 0.32 -32.09 29.25
N GLU A 646 0.55 -31.27 28.24
CA GLU A 646 1.75 -30.45 28.13
C GLU A 646 1.48 -29.06 28.70
N PHE A 647 2.43 -28.57 29.49
CA PHE A 647 2.39 -27.27 30.11
C PHE A 647 3.61 -26.46 29.68
N SER A 648 3.43 -25.17 29.44
CA SER A 648 4.50 -24.23 29.14
C SER A 648 4.23 -22.89 29.82
N THR A 649 5.25 -22.30 30.44
CA THR A 649 5.15 -20.98 31.05
C THR A 649 6.48 -20.24 30.94
N GLU A 650 6.41 -18.93 30.78
CA GLU A 650 7.58 -18.06 30.73
C GLU A 650 7.63 -17.16 31.96
N PHE A 651 8.83 -16.87 32.40
CA PHE A 651 9.08 -15.98 33.54
C PHE A 651 10.42 -15.27 33.38
N THR A 652 10.56 -14.12 34.04
CA THR A 652 11.82 -13.40 34.15
C THR A 652 12.39 -13.64 35.54
N THR A 653 13.67 -13.99 35.63
CA THR A 653 14.36 -14.19 36.91
C THR A 653 14.41 -12.90 37.73
N ILE A 654 14.14 -13.01 39.02
CA ILE A 654 14.19 -11.91 39.99
C ILE A 654 14.86 -12.38 41.29
N GLY A 655 15.20 -11.46 42.18
CA GLY A 655 15.68 -11.78 43.53
C GLY A 655 17.20 -11.99 43.67
N PHE A 656 17.98 -11.70 42.63
CA PHE A 656 19.45 -11.72 42.64
C PHE A 656 20.03 -10.75 41.59
N THR A 657 21.28 -10.31 41.77
CA THR A 657 21.92 -9.25 40.96
C THR A 657 23.08 -9.73 40.07
N GLY A 658 23.56 -10.95 40.26
CA GLY A 658 24.61 -11.59 39.45
C GLY A 658 24.29 -13.06 39.23
N ALA A 659 24.91 -13.71 38.24
CA ALA A 659 24.63 -15.10 37.92
C ALA A 659 24.73 -16.01 39.16
N VAL A 660 23.76 -16.90 39.33
CA VAL A 660 23.70 -17.86 40.44
C VAL A 660 23.85 -19.28 39.90
N ASN A 661 24.31 -20.20 40.74
CA ASN A 661 24.41 -21.65 40.45
C ASN A 661 23.67 -22.49 41.49
N ASP A 662 22.81 -21.87 42.28
CA ASP A 662 22.11 -22.48 43.42
C ASP A 662 20.59 -22.59 43.20
N GLY A 663 20.14 -22.47 41.95
CA GLY A 663 18.74 -22.62 41.58
C GLY A 663 18.21 -24.02 41.85
N ARG A 664 16.96 -24.08 42.33
CA ARG A 664 16.19 -25.29 42.57
C ARG A 664 14.85 -25.20 41.85
N LEU A 665 14.66 -26.04 40.82
CA LEU A 665 13.35 -26.26 40.22
C LEU A 665 12.64 -27.34 41.03
N MET A 666 11.46 -27.03 41.55
CA MET A 666 10.69 -27.96 42.37
C MET A 666 9.24 -28.07 41.91
N PHE A 667 8.78 -29.31 41.76
CA PHE A 667 7.39 -29.70 41.65
C PHE A 667 6.89 -29.99 43.06
N PHE A 668 6.05 -29.10 43.57
CA PHE A 668 5.47 -29.12 44.90
C PHE A 668 4.04 -29.67 44.82
N LEU A 669 3.82 -30.84 45.42
CA LEU A 669 2.57 -31.62 45.30
C LEU A 669 1.57 -31.30 46.41
N ALA A 670 2.04 -30.82 47.57
CA ALA A 670 1.17 -30.36 48.65
C ALA A 670 0.63 -28.94 48.37
N PRO A 671 -0.57 -28.56 48.85
CA PRO A 671 -1.54 -29.37 49.60
C PRO A 671 -2.51 -30.15 48.69
N TYR A 672 -2.28 -30.19 47.38
CA TYR A 672 -3.24 -30.70 46.40
C TYR A 672 -3.40 -32.22 46.47
N VAL A 673 -2.32 -32.91 46.79
CA VAL A 673 -2.26 -34.37 46.78
C VAL A 673 -2.96 -35.06 47.95
N LYS A 674 -3.57 -36.22 47.68
CA LYS A 674 -4.20 -37.12 48.67
C LYS A 674 -3.58 -38.52 48.64
N ALA A 675 -3.83 -39.29 49.70
CA ALA A 675 -3.39 -40.68 49.79
C ALA A 675 -3.97 -41.52 48.64
N GLY A 676 -3.12 -42.29 47.96
CA GLY A 676 -3.48 -43.09 46.79
C GLY A 676 -3.24 -42.40 45.44
N ASP A 677 -2.93 -41.10 45.42
CA ASP A 677 -2.61 -40.39 44.18
C ASP A 677 -1.28 -40.85 43.59
N LYS A 678 -1.25 -40.90 42.25
CA LYS A 678 -0.03 -41.06 41.47
C LYS A 678 0.15 -39.86 40.56
N TYR A 679 1.34 -39.29 40.58
CA TYR A 679 1.74 -38.23 39.67
C TYR A 679 2.75 -38.77 38.67
N TYR A 680 2.57 -38.34 37.42
CA TYR A 680 3.45 -38.63 36.31
C TYR A 680 3.94 -37.30 35.74
N ILE A 681 5.26 -37.13 35.64
CA ILE A 681 5.91 -35.93 35.12
C ILE A 681 7.00 -36.36 34.14
N ASP A 682 7.07 -35.71 32.99
CA ASP A 682 7.99 -36.09 31.92
C ASP A 682 8.36 -34.90 31.03
N ASN A 683 9.40 -35.07 30.19
CA ASN A 683 9.90 -34.07 29.23
C ASN A 683 10.09 -32.68 29.85
N VAL A 684 10.73 -32.60 31.03
CA VAL A 684 10.90 -31.33 31.76
C VAL A 684 12.01 -30.49 31.14
N ARG A 685 11.69 -29.31 30.62
CA ARG A 685 12.65 -28.39 30.00
C ARG A 685 12.64 -27.04 30.68
N LEU A 686 13.83 -26.54 31.00
CA LEU A 686 14.03 -25.17 31.46
C LEU A 686 15.07 -24.51 30.57
N GLU A 687 14.63 -23.51 29.81
CA GLU A 687 15.34 -23.01 28.63
C GLU A 687 15.43 -21.48 28.70
N LYS A 688 16.61 -20.93 28.39
CA LYS A 688 16.81 -19.48 28.23
C LYS A 688 16.21 -19.06 26.88
N ILE A 689 15.39 -18.02 26.86
CA ILE A 689 14.68 -17.55 25.65
C ILE A 689 14.88 -16.07 25.36
#